data_AF-A0A350IYG6-F1
#
_entry.id   AF-A0A350IYG6-F1
#
_cell.length_a   1.000
_cell.length_b   1.000
_cell.length_c   1.000
_cell.angle_alpha   90.00
_cell.angle_beta   90.00
_cell.angle_gamma   90.00
#
_symmetry.space_group_name_H-M   'P 1'
#
loop_
_entity.id
_entity.type
_entity.pdbx_description
1 polymer ?
#
loop_
_entity_poly.entity_id
_entity_poly.type
_entity_poly.pdbx_seq_one_letter_code
_entity_poly.pdbx_strand_id
1 'polypeptide(L)'
;KPARKSYYRTKMEDYTKVSLSDVYEPISDIQIEGEIFAMEEIETRKGMLIQSMSIYDGTDAIKVKRFEGRGTTREMMHEYKTGNRVRIYGRVENDNFERDLVMSVQQIEVLEKPKIKDNAERKRIEWHCHTLMSEMDGVCDVREVVNYVFDLGHRGVVITDHADVQAFAKAYREGKSCAKKDPERNFKVGFGCEMNMVNDRLLIVRNATDQKIDDVEYICYDLETTGLSCYYDHIIEFGAVKMKNQAVTDRIQMFIKPPIPIPGYITSKTNITNDMVKHAKSFKDAVDEIVEWIGDGVLVAHNATFDFHFLNEELRRLGREPLTNTVIDTLDLSRAVLPDRRAYRLGNISRYYHVPYDEEVAHRADYDAEALAGVFICLLKDAKDRKGAVTIRDLQDKIQDEDVFRKERRSHVEVVVRNQDGMRDLYKLVTKSNTSSLAVMGKATGKEGVDVAAEARVLRSDIQKARNNLLIGSSCLNGELFELAANGDDARLKEAMAFYDYVEVQPLGNYSTMIAMNSLPSVDRLKTVIRRLISTAKEMGIPVIADSDAHYCRPEQKIFRDVYIMSQGVGGATHPLYIRDENLRRKTKNPDQHIRMTNEMCSEFDWLEDKDLVQQLLIDNPNKLFDSIDENIRPVPSGTFPPHIEASGDKLRNICHKTAKEMYEFEGKIPEEVSERLEFELNNIITNGFDVHYYIAHLLVKKSNKDGYVVGSRGSVGSSFTATMSGITEVNPLKPHYVCKKCQYHEFYEDEVGKSGFDLPD
;
A
#
# COMPACT_ATOMS: atom_id res chain seq x y z
N LYS A 1 15.03 -71.78 2.03
CA LYS A 1 15.52 -70.54 1.37
C LYS A 1 14.45 -70.06 0.40
N PRO A 2 13.66 -69.01 0.70
CA PRO A 2 12.83 -68.40 -0.31
C PRO A 2 13.70 -67.59 -1.27
N ALA A 3 13.38 -67.66 -2.55
CA ALA A 3 14.12 -67.03 -3.64
C ALA A 3 14.28 -65.52 -3.39
N ARG A 4 15.50 -65.01 -3.60
CA ARG A 4 15.77 -63.57 -3.64
C ARG A 4 14.87 -62.96 -4.71
N LYS A 5 13.92 -62.11 -4.31
CA LYS A 5 13.26 -61.18 -5.24
C LYS A 5 14.37 -60.35 -5.88
N SER A 6 14.57 -60.57 -7.18
CA SER A 6 15.34 -59.69 -8.04
C SER A 6 14.67 -58.32 -7.97
N TYR A 7 15.28 -57.36 -7.27
CA TYR A 7 14.91 -55.96 -7.40
C TYR A 7 15.30 -55.54 -8.83
N TYR A 8 14.34 -55.63 -9.75
CA TYR A 8 14.46 -54.92 -11.02
C TYR A 8 14.56 -53.43 -10.67
N ARG A 9 15.71 -52.82 -10.95
CA ARG A 9 15.79 -51.35 -11.00
C ARG A 9 14.96 -50.94 -12.21
N THR A 10 13.78 -50.36 -11.97
CA THR A 10 13.01 -49.64 -12.99
C THR A 10 13.95 -48.71 -13.74
N LYS A 11 14.01 -48.79 -15.08
CA LYS A 11 14.87 -47.87 -15.84
C LYS A 11 14.29 -46.47 -15.71
N MET A 12 15.14 -45.44 -15.78
CA MET A 12 14.68 -44.04 -15.65
C MET A 12 13.59 -43.67 -16.67
N GLU A 13 13.63 -44.32 -17.83
CA GLU A 13 12.68 -44.18 -18.95
C GLU A 13 11.27 -44.68 -18.59
N ASP A 14 11.16 -45.60 -17.63
CA ASP A 14 9.92 -46.29 -17.26
C ASP A 14 9.14 -45.52 -16.16
N TYR A 15 9.70 -44.43 -15.62
CA TYR A 15 9.04 -43.61 -14.60
C TYR A 15 8.04 -42.63 -15.25
N THR A 16 6.79 -42.68 -14.80
CA THR A 16 5.72 -41.81 -15.31
C THR A 16 5.84 -40.41 -14.72
N LYS A 17 5.85 -39.37 -15.56
CA LYS A 17 5.84 -37.98 -15.10
C LYS A 17 4.44 -37.62 -14.59
N VAL A 18 4.36 -37.10 -13.37
CA VAL A 18 3.09 -36.76 -12.69
C VAL A 18 3.18 -35.34 -12.12
N SER A 19 2.07 -34.59 -12.18
CA SER A 19 1.89 -33.31 -11.47
C SER A 19 1.50 -33.57 -10.03
N LEU A 20 2.03 -32.83 -9.06
CA LEU A 20 1.70 -33.03 -7.64
C LEU A 20 0.20 -32.84 -7.36
N SER A 21 -0.46 -31.94 -8.08
CA SER A 21 -1.91 -31.78 -8.04
C SER A 21 -2.72 -33.00 -8.47
N ASP A 22 -2.12 -34.03 -9.06
CA ASP A 22 -2.79 -35.27 -9.48
C ASP A 22 -2.53 -36.43 -8.50
N VAL A 23 -1.75 -36.19 -7.44
CA VAL A 23 -1.34 -37.23 -6.47
C VAL A 23 -2.33 -37.27 -5.30
N TYR A 24 -3.40 -38.06 -5.46
CA TYR A 24 -4.43 -38.25 -4.41
C TYR A 24 -4.35 -39.61 -3.70
N GLU A 25 -3.59 -40.55 -4.26
CA GLU A 25 -3.45 -41.92 -3.74
C GLU A 25 -2.02 -42.45 -3.92
N PRO A 26 -1.63 -43.52 -3.20
CA PRO A 26 -0.31 -44.11 -3.36
C PRO A 26 -0.05 -44.57 -4.80
N ILE A 27 1.02 -44.05 -5.40
CA ILE A 27 1.44 -44.34 -6.77
C ILE A 27 2.93 -44.71 -6.80
N SER A 28 3.30 -45.71 -7.59
CA SER A 28 4.69 -46.18 -7.71
C SER A 28 5.27 -45.85 -9.08
N ASP A 29 6.59 -45.83 -9.16
CA ASP A 29 7.35 -45.60 -10.40
C ASP A 29 6.98 -44.27 -11.08
N ILE A 30 6.94 -43.19 -10.28
CA ILE A 30 6.70 -41.83 -10.77
C ILE A 30 7.93 -40.93 -10.70
N GLN A 31 7.98 -39.95 -11.60
CA GLN A 31 8.90 -38.83 -11.53
C GLN A 31 8.12 -37.52 -11.32
N ILE A 32 8.62 -36.70 -10.39
CA ILE A 32 8.12 -35.34 -10.16
C ILE A 32 9.26 -34.34 -10.37
N GLU A 33 8.93 -33.13 -10.78
CA GLU A 33 9.89 -32.03 -10.89
C GLU A 33 9.40 -30.86 -10.04
N GLY A 34 10.23 -30.33 -9.15
CA GLY A 34 9.84 -29.21 -8.29
C GLY A 34 11.02 -28.53 -7.63
N GLU A 35 10.73 -27.47 -6.87
CA GLU A 35 11.71 -26.74 -6.08
C GLU A 35 11.68 -27.19 -4.61
N ILE A 36 12.85 -27.45 -4.04
CA ILE A 36 13.00 -27.69 -2.60
C ILE A 36 12.81 -26.36 -1.87
N PHE A 37 11.73 -26.20 -1.10
CA PHE A 37 11.47 -24.96 -0.34
C PHE A 37 11.71 -25.10 1.16
N ALA A 38 11.77 -26.33 1.69
CA ALA A 38 12.15 -26.59 3.08
C ALA A 38 12.93 -27.90 3.19
N MET A 39 13.83 -27.99 4.17
CA MET A 39 14.61 -29.19 4.47
C MET A 39 14.70 -29.37 5.99
N GLU A 40 14.53 -30.60 6.45
CA GLU A 40 14.63 -30.98 7.86
C GLU A 40 15.47 -32.24 7.99
N GLU A 41 16.30 -32.27 9.04
CA GLU A 41 17.17 -33.39 9.34
C GLU A 41 16.95 -33.85 10.79
N ILE A 42 16.72 -35.16 10.95
CA ILE A 42 16.49 -35.78 12.25
C ILE A 42 17.45 -36.95 12.38
N GLU A 43 18.25 -36.95 13.44
CA GLU A 43 19.09 -38.10 13.81
C GLU A 43 18.33 -39.02 14.76
N THR A 44 18.20 -40.29 14.38
CA THR A 44 17.54 -41.29 15.21
C THR A 44 18.40 -41.68 16.42
N ARG A 45 17.81 -42.29 17.45
CA ARG A 45 18.54 -42.82 18.62
C ARG A 45 19.65 -43.83 18.29
N LYS A 46 19.64 -44.41 17.09
CA LYS A 46 20.66 -45.34 16.58
C LYS A 46 21.73 -44.67 15.71
N GLY A 47 21.72 -43.34 15.61
CA GLY A 47 22.67 -42.56 14.81
C GLY A 47 22.42 -42.58 13.29
N MET A 48 21.25 -43.05 12.84
CA MET A 48 20.87 -42.93 11.42
C MET A 48 20.23 -41.58 11.15
N LEU A 49 20.66 -40.89 10.10
CA LEU A 49 20.08 -39.64 9.62
C LEU A 49 18.84 -39.90 8.76
N ILE A 50 17.78 -39.15 9.03
CA ILE A 50 16.58 -39.07 8.19
C ILE A 50 16.52 -37.63 7.67
N GLN A 51 16.47 -37.47 6.35
CA GLN A 51 16.27 -36.17 5.74
C GLN A 51 14.88 -36.11 5.08
N SER A 52 14.16 -35.04 5.39
CA SER A 52 12.90 -34.67 4.75
C SER A 52 13.09 -33.41 3.93
N MET A 53 12.60 -33.40 2.70
CA MET A 53 12.60 -32.24 1.80
C MET A 53 11.15 -31.94 1.40
N SER A 54 10.72 -30.70 1.51
CA SER A 54 9.41 -30.27 1.00
C SER A 54 9.60 -29.72 -0.41
N ILE A 55 8.89 -30.31 -1.37
CA ILE A 55 9.00 -30.04 -2.80
C ILE A 55 7.71 -29.39 -3.28
N TYR A 56 7.82 -28.30 -4.03
CA TYR A 56 6.68 -27.63 -4.67
C TYR A 56 6.91 -27.57 -6.18
N ASP A 57 5.93 -28.03 -6.98
CA ASP A 57 6.05 -28.08 -8.44
C ASP A 57 5.38 -26.90 -9.17
N GLY A 58 4.79 -25.96 -8.42
CA GLY A 58 3.96 -24.88 -8.96
C GLY A 58 2.45 -25.15 -8.87
N THR A 59 2.05 -26.38 -8.55
CA THR A 59 0.65 -26.78 -8.41
C THR A 59 0.32 -27.23 -7.00
N ASP A 60 1.15 -28.09 -6.40
CA ASP A 60 0.99 -28.59 -5.03
C ASP A 60 2.36 -28.90 -4.41
N ALA A 61 2.38 -29.23 -3.12
CA ALA A 61 3.58 -29.55 -2.38
C ALA A 61 3.52 -30.96 -1.76
N ILE A 62 4.64 -31.67 -1.78
CA ILE A 62 4.76 -32.99 -1.14
C ILE A 62 6.03 -33.06 -0.30
N LYS A 63 5.97 -33.78 0.82
CA LYS A 63 7.15 -34.12 1.61
C LYS A 63 7.83 -35.35 0.99
N VAL A 64 9.14 -35.27 0.90
CA VAL A 64 10.00 -36.28 0.29
C VAL A 64 11.00 -36.75 1.33
N LYS A 65 11.04 -38.06 1.63
CA LYS A 65 11.90 -38.63 2.67
C LYS A 65 12.97 -39.55 2.12
N ARG A 66 14.16 -39.46 2.73
CA ARG A 66 15.26 -40.40 2.51
C ARG A 66 15.95 -40.79 3.81
N PHE A 67 16.39 -42.04 3.86
CA PHE A 67 16.99 -42.66 5.03
C PHE A 67 18.47 -42.98 4.75
N GLU A 68 19.34 -42.69 5.71
CA GLU A 68 20.75 -43.05 5.62
C GLU A 68 20.93 -44.56 5.44
N GLY A 69 21.71 -44.96 4.44
CA GLY A 69 21.94 -46.37 4.15
C GLY A 69 22.92 -46.60 3.01
N ARG A 70 23.06 -47.85 2.56
CA ARG A 70 24.05 -48.24 1.52
C ARG A 70 23.90 -47.50 0.18
N GLY A 71 22.72 -46.96 -0.14
CA GLY A 71 22.45 -46.24 -1.38
C GLY A 71 22.30 -44.72 -1.22
N THR A 72 22.39 -44.20 0.01
CA THR A 72 22.19 -42.77 0.31
C THR A 72 23.05 -42.43 1.52
N THR A 73 24.23 -41.88 1.28
CA THR A 73 25.18 -41.48 2.34
C THR A 73 24.89 -40.07 2.84
N ARG A 74 25.45 -39.68 4.00
CA ARG A 74 25.29 -38.33 4.53
C ARG A 74 25.84 -37.26 3.58
N GLU A 75 26.94 -37.55 2.88
CA GLU A 75 27.51 -36.63 1.88
C GLU A 75 26.51 -36.36 0.74
N MET A 76 25.90 -37.42 0.18
CA MET A 76 24.84 -37.28 -0.82
C MET A 76 23.61 -36.55 -0.24
N MET A 77 23.39 -36.62 1.08
CA MET A 77 22.29 -35.88 1.70
C MET A 77 22.53 -34.36 1.69
N HIS A 78 23.77 -33.92 1.86
CA HIS A 78 24.13 -32.51 1.92
C HIS A 78 24.43 -31.87 0.54
N GLU A 79 24.33 -32.63 -0.56
CA GLU A 79 24.49 -32.09 -1.92
C GLU A 79 23.36 -31.13 -2.35
N TYR A 80 22.21 -31.24 -1.70
CA TYR A 80 20.99 -30.50 -2.05
C TYR A 80 20.72 -29.42 -1.03
N LYS A 81 20.21 -28.27 -1.49
CA LYS A 81 19.85 -27.13 -0.65
C LYS A 81 18.48 -26.58 -1.04
N THR A 82 17.87 -25.88 -0.10
CA THR A 82 16.69 -25.04 -0.37
C THR A 82 16.95 -24.14 -1.57
N GLY A 83 15.98 -24.07 -2.48
CA GLY A 83 16.04 -23.37 -3.73
C GLY A 83 16.62 -24.18 -4.91
N ASN A 84 17.04 -25.43 -4.73
CA ASN A 84 17.34 -26.29 -5.88
C ASN A 84 16.05 -26.74 -6.57
N ARG A 85 16.03 -26.66 -7.91
CA ARG A 85 15.04 -27.37 -8.72
C ARG A 85 15.54 -28.79 -8.94
N VAL A 86 14.72 -29.78 -8.65
CA VAL A 86 15.09 -31.19 -8.69
C VAL A 86 14.06 -31.99 -9.46
N ARG A 87 14.53 -33.06 -10.10
CA ARG A 87 13.69 -34.17 -10.55
C ARG A 87 13.87 -35.33 -9.58
N ILE A 88 12.78 -35.85 -9.06
CA ILE A 88 12.78 -36.92 -8.05
C ILE A 88 12.07 -38.12 -8.65
N TYR A 89 12.74 -39.26 -8.58
CA TYR A 89 12.22 -40.55 -9.01
C TYR A 89 11.88 -41.37 -7.79
N GLY A 90 10.67 -41.91 -7.74
CA GLY A 90 10.31 -42.80 -6.67
C GLY A 90 8.85 -43.21 -6.60
N ARG A 91 8.36 -43.39 -5.38
CA ARG A 91 6.99 -43.81 -5.10
C ARG A 91 6.39 -42.96 -3.98
N VAL A 92 5.09 -42.72 -4.08
CA VAL A 92 4.30 -42.05 -3.06
C VAL A 92 3.56 -43.11 -2.24
N GLU A 93 3.67 -43.01 -0.92
CA GLU A 93 3.05 -43.93 0.02
C GLU A 93 2.50 -43.18 1.24
N ASN A 94 1.54 -43.78 1.94
CA ASN A 94 1.01 -43.22 3.19
C ASN A 94 2.07 -43.33 4.29
N ASP A 95 2.45 -42.20 4.89
CA ASP A 95 3.33 -42.15 6.05
C ASP A 95 2.50 -41.95 7.32
N ASN A 96 2.51 -42.94 8.22
CA ASN A 96 1.71 -42.90 9.46
C ASN A 96 2.19 -41.86 10.48
N PHE A 97 3.46 -41.43 10.39
CA PHE A 97 4.02 -40.42 11.28
C PHE A 97 3.61 -39.02 10.82
N GLU A 98 3.70 -38.73 9.51
CA GLU A 98 3.22 -37.47 8.94
C GLU A 98 1.70 -37.39 8.85
N ARG A 99 1.03 -38.56 8.79
CA ARG A 99 -0.41 -38.71 8.49
C ARG A 99 -0.77 -38.14 7.11
N ASP A 100 0.13 -38.30 6.15
CA ASP A 100 0.00 -37.74 4.81
C ASP A 100 0.68 -38.65 3.76
N LEU A 101 0.46 -38.37 2.48
CA LEU A 101 1.21 -38.96 1.37
C LEU A 101 2.64 -38.38 1.34
N VAL A 102 3.61 -39.28 1.36
CA VAL A 102 5.03 -38.93 1.33
C VAL A 102 5.69 -39.68 0.19
N MET A 103 6.58 -39.00 -0.53
CA MET A 103 7.40 -39.64 -1.54
C MET A 103 8.66 -40.25 -0.91
N SER A 104 8.81 -41.55 -1.07
CA SER A 104 10.08 -42.25 -0.84
C SER A 104 10.96 -42.11 -2.09
N VAL A 105 12.22 -41.75 -1.88
CA VAL A 105 13.18 -41.44 -2.94
C VAL A 105 13.96 -42.65 -3.39
N GLN A 106 14.03 -42.85 -4.71
CA GLN A 106 14.96 -43.79 -5.35
C GLN A 106 16.16 -43.03 -5.93
N GLN A 107 15.92 -41.86 -6.54
CA GLN A 107 16.97 -41.01 -7.09
C GLN A 107 16.51 -39.55 -7.18
N ILE A 108 17.47 -38.62 -7.09
CA ILE A 108 17.26 -37.18 -7.28
C ILE A 108 18.27 -36.69 -8.32
N GLU A 109 17.82 -35.83 -9.23
CA GLU A 109 18.65 -35.10 -10.18
C GLU A 109 18.45 -33.60 -9.97
N VAL A 110 19.53 -32.82 -9.86
CA VAL A 110 19.44 -31.36 -9.87
C VAL A 110 19.21 -30.90 -11.30
N LEU A 111 18.15 -30.13 -11.52
CA LEU A 111 17.85 -29.52 -12.80
C LEU A 111 18.36 -28.09 -12.83
N GLU A 112 18.76 -27.62 -14.01
CA GLU A 112 18.92 -26.18 -14.23
C GLU A 112 17.57 -25.49 -14.08
N LYS A 113 17.53 -24.41 -13.31
CA LYS A 113 16.33 -23.56 -13.26
C LYS A 113 16.14 -22.92 -14.65
N PRO A 114 14.95 -23.00 -15.25
CA PRO A 114 14.69 -22.30 -16.50
C PRO A 114 14.90 -20.80 -16.27
N LYS A 115 15.75 -20.20 -17.08
CA LYS A 115 15.96 -18.75 -17.06
C LYS A 115 14.75 -18.12 -17.75
N ILE A 116 13.88 -17.49 -16.96
CA ILE A 116 12.83 -16.65 -17.50
C ILE A 116 13.52 -15.41 -18.06
N LYS A 117 13.35 -15.17 -19.36
CA LYS A 117 13.94 -14.03 -20.04
C LYS A 117 12.87 -13.36 -20.87
N ASP A 118 12.77 -12.04 -20.76
CA ASP A 118 12.01 -11.26 -21.71
C ASP A 118 12.76 -11.29 -23.05
N ASN A 119 12.09 -11.61 -24.15
CA ASN A 119 12.72 -11.71 -25.48
C ASN A 119 12.47 -10.49 -26.39
N ALA A 120 11.78 -9.45 -25.92
CA ALA A 120 11.62 -8.21 -26.68
C ALA A 120 12.96 -7.52 -26.99
N GLU A 121 13.09 -6.84 -28.12
CA GLU A 121 14.31 -6.12 -28.45
C GLU A 121 14.51 -4.89 -27.54
N ARG A 122 13.46 -4.08 -27.43
CA ARG A 122 13.37 -2.95 -26.49
C ARG A 122 12.53 -3.38 -25.29
N LYS A 123 13.00 -3.06 -24.09
CA LYS A 123 12.33 -3.45 -22.83
C LYS A 123 11.51 -2.33 -22.26
N ARG A 124 10.37 -2.69 -21.66
CA ARG A 124 9.65 -1.78 -20.79
C ARG A 124 10.35 -1.59 -19.44
N ILE A 125 9.76 -0.74 -18.61
CA ILE A 125 10.10 -0.56 -17.20
C ILE A 125 8.80 -0.70 -16.43
N GLU A 126 8.82 -1.45 -15.33
CA GLU A 126 7.69 -1.50 -14.41
C GLU A 126 7.69 -0.25 -13.53
N TRP A 127 6.56 0.45 -13.49
CA TRP A 127 6.39 1.73 -12.79
C TRP A 127 5.53 1.63 -11.54
N HIS A 128 4.77 0.54 -11.39
CA HIS A 128 3.81 0.36 -10.30
C HIS A 128 3.98 -1.05 -9.75
N CYS A 129 4.67 -1.16 -8.60
CA CYS A 129 5.04 -2.44 -8.02
C CYS A 129 5.05 -2.43 -6.49
N HIS A 130 4.23 -3.31 -5.94
CA HIS A 130 4.06 -3.59 -4.52
C HIS A 130 4.91 -4.78 -4.09
N THR A 131 5.50 -4.66 -2.91
CA THR A 131 6.34 -5.66 -2.26
C THR A 131 5.65 -6.16 -0.99
N LEU A 132 6.30 -7.06 -0.24
CA LEU A 132 5.86 -7.48 1.09
C LEU A 132 5.62 -6.33 2.09
N MET A 133 6.08 -5.11 1.81
CA MET A 133 5.83 -3.95 2.68
C MET A 133 4.44 -3.35 2.46
N SER A 134 3.82 -3.56 1.29
CA SER A 134 2.39 -3.32 1.07
C SER A 134 1.56 -4.32 1.88
N GLU A 135 1.18 -3.90 3.09
CA GLU A 135 0.59 -4.73 4.12
C GLU A 135 -0.61 -5.56 3.62
N MET A 136 -0.52 -6.89 3.78
CA MET A 136 -1.57 -7.84 3.39
C MET A 136 -2.02 -7.70 1.92
N ASP A 137 -1.12 -7.26 1.03
CA ASP A 137 -1.43 -7.15 -0.41
C ASP A 137 -0.28 -7.66 -1.30
N GLY A 138 0.90 -7.05 -1.21
CA GLY A 138 2.08 -7.52 -1.95
C GLY A 138 2.70 -8.76 -1.33
N VAL A 139 3.16 -9.72 -2.15
CA VAL A 139 3.60 -11.05 -1.66
C VAL A 139 5.07 -11.38 -1.92
N CYS A 140 5.82 -10.49 -2.58
CA CYS A 140 7.24 -10.72 -2.92
C CYS A 140 8.19 -9.83 -2.11
N ASP A 141 9.29 -10.40 -1.60
CA ASP A 141 10.37 -9.60 -0.99
C ASP A 141 10.99 -8.72 -2.09
N VAL A 142 11.29 -7.47 -1.76
CA VAL A 142 11.83 -6.52 -2.74
C VAL A 142 13.13 -6.98 -3.41
N ARG A 143 13.93 -7.84 -2.76
CA ARG A 143 15.12 -8.45 -3.40
C ARG A 143 14.73 -9.43 -4.49
N GLU A 144 13.64 -10.17 -4.32
CA GLU A 144 13.10 -11.04 -5.37
C GLU A 144 12.62 -10.20 -6.55
N VAL A 145 11.86 -9.14 -6.30
CA VAL A 145 11.38 -8.20 -7.32
C VAL A 145 12.53 -7.63 -8.15
N VAL A 146 13.54 -7.05 -7.49
CA VAL A 146 14.67 -6.41 -8.16
C VAL A 146 15.51 -7.42 -8.96
N ASN A 147 15.76 -8.61 -8.40
CA ASN A 147 16.49 -9.66 -9.14
C ASN A 147 15.67 -10.21 -10.31
N TYR A 148 14.36 -10.42 -10.13
CA TYR A 148 13.49 -10.93 -11.19
C TYR A 148 13.47 -9.99 -12.40
N VAL A 149 13.25 -8.69 -12.18
CA VAL A 149 13.27 -7.66 -13.24
C VAL A 149 14.64 -7.59 -13.92
N PHE A 150 15.72 -7.67 -13.15
CA PHE A 150 17.07 -7.73 -13.70
C PHE A 150 17.28 -9.00 -14.55
N ASP A 151 16.84 -10.16 -14.09
CA ASP A 151 16.99 -11.44 -14.82
C ASP A 151 16.17 -11.46 -16.12
N LEU A 152 15.02 -10.76 -16.15
CA LEU A 152 14.24 -10.53 -17.38
C LEU A 152 14.99 -9.71 -18.43
N GLY A 153 16.02 -8.96 -18.05
CA GLY A 153 16.77 -8.09 -18.96
C GLY A 153 16.32 -6.63 -18.95
N HIS A 154 15.41 -6.23 -18.06
CA HIS A 154 14.93 -4.85 -17.97
C HIS A 154 16.02 -3.96 -17.34
N ARG A 155 15.94 -2.66 -17.58
CA ARG A 155 16.91 -1.67 -17.06
C ARG A 155 16.53 -1.05 -15.71
N GLY A 156 15.37 -1.42 -15.16
CA GLY A 156 14.94 -0.95 -13.86
C GLY A 156 13.50 -1.28 -13.53
N VAL A 157 13.12 -0.92 -12.31
CA VAL A 157 11.77 -1.01 -11.74
C VAL A 157 11.58 0.14 -10.76
N VAL A 158 10.36 0.67 -10.66
CA VAL A 158 9.95 1.61 -9.61
C VAL A 158 9.21 0.83 -8.53
N ILE A 159 9.63 0.99 -7.27
CA ILE A 159 8.98 0.37 -6.11
C ILE A 159 8.01 1.37 -5.49
N THR A 160 6.74 0.99 -5.32
CA THR A 160 5.63 1.91 -5.05
C THR A 160 4.66 1.36 -3.99
N ASP A 161 5.21 0.87 -2.87
CA ASP A 161 4.42 0.28 -1.79
C ASP A 161 3.31 1.23 -1.26
N HIS A 162 2.23 0.64 -0.74
CA HIS A 162 1.05 1.39 -0.25
C HIS A 162 1.38 2.22 1.00
N ALA A 163 1.37 3.54 0.86
CA ALA A 163 1.51 4.52 1.94
C ALA A 163 2.76 4.37 2.83
N ASP A 164 3.76 3.59 2.39
CA ASP A 164 5.03 3.39 3.09
C ASP A 164 6.22 3.31 2.11
N VAL A 165 7.43 3.30 2.67
CA VAL A 165 8.71 3.29 1.93
C VAL A 165 9.73 2.32 2.54
N GLN A 166 9.25 1.32 3.28
CA GLN A 166 10.08 0.45 4.11
C GLN A 166 11.01 -0.44 3.29
N ALA A 167 10.65 -0.73 2.03
CA ALA A 167 11.43 -1.55 1.12
C ALA A 167 12.70 -0.85 0.60
N PHE A 168 12.77 0.48 0.65
CA PHE A 168 13.74 1.28 -0.11
C PHE A 168 15.21 0.92 0.17
N ALA A 169 15.59 0.75 1.44
CA ALA A 169 16.98 0.46 1.80
C ALA A 169 17.44 -0.89 1.24
N LYS A 170 16.56 -1.90 1.26
CA LYS A 170 16.84 -3.23 0.67
C LYS A 170 16.85 -3.14 -0.86
N ALA A 171 15.88 -2.47 -1.45
CA ALA A 171 15.76 -2.27 -2.89
C ALA A 171 17.01 -1.57 -3.48
N TYR A 172 17.48 -0.50 -2.83
CA TYR A 172 18.69 0.22 -3.22
C TYR A 172 19.94 -0.67 -3.21
N ARG A 173 20.13 -1.43 -2.13
CA ARG A 173 21.28 -2.34 -2.00
C ARG A 173 21.27 -3.42 -3.07
N GLU A 174 20.10 -4.00 -3.33
CA GLU A 174 19.95 -5.03 -4.36
C GLU A 174 20.15 -4.43 -5.76
N GLY A 175 19.57 -3.26 -6.05
CA GLY A 175 19.78 -2.56 -7.31
C GLY A 175 21.25 -2.25 -7.59
N LYS A 176 22.00 -1.79 -6.58
CA LYS A 176 23.46 -1.60 -6.70
C LYS A 176 24.22 -2.91 -6.88
N SER A 177 23.74 -4.01 -6.31
CA SER A 177 24.30 -5.35 -6.54
C SER A 177 24.10 -5.77 -8.00
N CYS A 178 22.88 -5.63 -8.53
CA CYS A 178 22.54 -5.94 -9.92
C CYS A 178 23.31 -5.06 -10.91
N ALA A 179 23.40 -3.75 -10.68
CA ALA A 179 24.16 -2.83 -11.52
C ALA A 179 25.65 -3.19 -11.62
N LYS A 180 26.23 -3.79 -10.56
CA LYS A 180 27.62 -4.30 -10.61
C LYS A 180 27.77 -5.57 -11.45
N LYS A 181 26.71 -6.39 -11.56
CA LYS A 181 26.72 -7.63 -12.37
C LYS A 181 26.70 -7.33 -13.87
N ASP A 182 26.05 -6.24 -14.27
CA ASP A 182 25.97 -5.79 -15.68
C ASP A 182 26.03 -4.25 -15.77
N PRO A 183 27.24 -3.66 -15.74
CA PRO A 183 27.42 -2.21 -15.73
C PRO A 183 26.88 -1.48 -16.96
N GLU A 184 26.93 -2.13 -18.14
CA GLU A 184 26.48 -1.55 -19.41
C GLU A 184 24.96 -1.37 -19.48
N ARG A 185 24.21 -2.15 -18.69
CA ARG A 185 22.75 -2.04 -18.63
C ARG A 185 22.26 -0.75 -17.96
N ASN A 186 23.11 -0.11 -17.16
CA ASN A 186 22.75 1.02 -16.31
C ASN A 186 21.49 0.73 -15.46
N PHE A 187 21.47 -0.44 -14.81
CA PHE A 187 20.32 -0.85 -14.02
C PHE A 187 20.12 0.07 -12.80
N LYS A 188 18.91 0.63 -12.64
CA LYS A 188 18.57 1.44 -11.46
C LYS A 188 17.19 1.09 -10.92
N VAL A 189 16.96 1.44 -9.66
CA VAL A 189 15.68 1.28 -8.97
C VAL A 189 15.09 2.67 -8.75
N GLY A 190 13.86 2.88 -9.21
CA GLY A 190 13.05 4.05 -8.88
C GLY A 190 12.40 3.88 -7.51
N PHE A 191 12.24 4.98 -6.79
CA PHE A 191 11.66 4.99 -5.45
C PHE A 191 10.37 5.81 -5.48
N GLY A 192 9.24 5.17 -5.24
CA GLY A 192 7.92 5.80 -5.20
C GLY A 192 7.07 5.26 -4.05
N CYS A 193 5.83 5.70 -4.01
CA CYS A 193 4.88 5.33 -2.97
C CYS A 193 3.48 5.62 -3.52
N GLU A 194 2.63 4.60 -3.53
CA GLU A 194 1.22 4.78 -3.83
C GLU A 194 0.52 5.31 -2.58
N MET A 195 0.16 6.59 -2.58
CA MET A 195 -0.41 7.26 -1.42
C MET A 195 -1.94 7.42 -1.52
N ASN A 196 -2.62 7.42 -0.38
CA ASN A 196 -4.04 7.79 -0.30
C ASN A 196 -4.19 9.31 -0.27
N MET A 197 -4.40 9.93 -1.42
CA MET A 197 -4.62 11.38 -1.54
C MET A 197 -6.05 11.77 -1.18
N VAL A 198 -6.19 12.87 -0.45
CA VAL A 198 -7.47 13.56 -0.23
C VAL A 198 -7.33 15.05 -0.49
N ASN A 199 -8.45 15.69 -0.81
CA ASN A 199 -8.51 17.14 -0.90
C ASN A 199 -8.46 17.77 0.50
N ASP A 200 -7.91 18.98 0.56
CA ASP A 200 -7.72 19.73 1.79
C ASP A 200 -9.04 20.22 2.42
N ARG A 201 -10.12 20.27 1.64
CA ARG A 201 -11.41 20.86 2.02
C ARG A 201 -12.56 20.13 1.33
N LEU A 202 -13.74 20.15 1.95
CA LEU A 202 -14.99 19.65 1.33
C LEU A 202 -15.51 20.66 0.31
N LEU A 203 -16.18 20.17 -0.74
CA LEU A 203 -16.88 20.99 -1.73
C LEU A 203 -18.37 21.09 -1.37
N ILE A 204 -18.65 21.89 -0.34
CA ILE A 204 -20.01 22.08 0.19
C ILE A 204 -20.82 22.97 -0.74
N VAL A 205 -20.24 24.06 -1.26
CA VAL A 205 -20.94 25.01 -2.14
C VAL A 205 -20.12 25.32 -3.39
N ARG A 206 -20.77 25.17 -4.56
CA ARG A 206 -20.28 25.67 -5.85
C ARG A 206 -20.92 27.03 -6.15
N ASN A 207 -20.18 27.93 -6.79
CA ASN A 207 -20.63 29.29 -7.12
C ASN A 207 -21.19 30.03 -5.88
N ALA A 208 -20.44 29.99 -4.78
CA ALA A 208 -20.86 30.55 -3.51
C ALA A 208 -21.09 32.08 -3.58
N THR A 209 -22.19 32.53 -2.98
CA THR A 209 -22.61 33.95 -2.93
C THR A 209 -22.67 34.48 -1.49
N ASP A 210 -22.70 35.79 -1.33
CA ASP A 210 -22.84 36.44 -0.03
C ASP A 210 -24.31 36.67 0.39
N GLN A 211 -25.25 36.01 -0.29
CA GLN A 211 -26.66 36.05 0.08
C GLN A 211 -26.87 35.35 1.43
N LYS A 212 -27.81 35.87 2.23
CA LYS A 212 -28.16 35.26 3.51
C LYS A 212 -28.91 33.95 3.28
N ILE A 213 -28.57 32.94 4.09
CA ILE A 213 -29.19 31.60 4.05
C ILE A 213 -30.72 31.69 4.17
N ASP A 214 -31.23 32.62 4.98
CA ASP A 214 -32.68 32.73 5.23
C ASP A 214 -33.45 33.48 4.12
N ASP A 215 -32.75 34.19 3.21
CA ASP A 215 -33.37 35.08 2.22
C ASP A 215 -33.44 34.48 0.80
N VAL A 216 -32.91 33.27 0.61
CA VAL A 216 -32.84 32.62 -0.71
C VAL A 216 -33.92 31.56 -0.91
N GLU A 217 -34.24 31.30 -2.17
CA GLU A 217 -35.07 30.16 -2.57
C GLU A 217 -34.18 28.97 -2.87
N TYR A 218 -34.52 27.81 -2.30
CA TYR A 218 -33.80 26.56 -2.45
C TYR A 218 -34.59 25.59 -3.33
N ILE A 219 -33.87 24.89 -4.19
CA ILE A 219 -34.39 23.86 -5.07
C ILE A 219 -33.75 22.54 -4.65
N CYS A 220 -34.43 21.78 -3.80
CA CYS A 220 -33.97 20.46 -3.41
C CYS A 220 -34.39 19.47 -4.49
N TYR A 221 -33.45 18.76 -5.10
CA TYR A 221 -33.70 17.89 -6.23
C TYR A 221 -32.87 16.61 -6.19
N ASP A 222 -33.35 15.61 -6.91
CA ASP A 222 -32.71 14.31 -7.08
C ASP A 222 -32.94 13.82 -8.53
N LEU A 223 -32.05 12.96 -9.01
CA LEU A 223 -32.12 12.35 -10.34
C LEU A 223 -32.03 10.84 -10.27
N GLU A 224 -32.90 10.16 -11.00
CA GLU A 224 -32.66 8.77 -11.37
C GLU A 224 -32.07 8.68 -12.78
N THR A 225 -31.16 7.74 -12.98
CA THR A 225 -30.33 7.66 -14.20
C THR A 225 -30.15 6.23 -14.70
N THR A 226 -29.73 6.07 -15.96
CA THR A 226 -29.44 4.75 -16.55
C THR A 226 -28.10 4.14 -16.11
N GLY A 227 -27.34 4.80 -15.24
CA GLY A 227 -26.00 4.40 -14.82
C GLY A 227 -25.29 5.47 -13.99
N LEU A 228 -24.03 5.26 -13.63
CA LEU A 228 -23.31 6.14 -12.71
C LEU A 228 -22.55 7.29 -13.41
N SER A 229 -22.46 7.28 -14.73
CA SER A 229 -21.63 8.23 -15.47
C SER A 229 -22.43 9.33 -16.13
N CYS A 230 -22.17 10.58 -15.75
CA CYS A 230 -22.83 11.71 -16.42
C CYS A 230 -22.47 11.76 -17.91
N TYR A 231 -21.26 11.34 -18.27
CA TYR A 231 -20.74 11.39 -19.64
C TYR A 231 -21.33 10.33 -20.58
N TYR A 232 -21.64 9.13 -20.06
CA TYR A 232 -22.10 8.02 -20.89
C TYR A 232 -23.57 7.63 -20.69
N ASP A 233 -24.13 7.93 -19.52
CA ASP A 233 -25.48 7.51 -19.13
C ASP A 233 -26.45 8.71 -19.19
N HIS A 234 -27.74 8.47 -18.90
CA HIS A 234 -28.83 9.40 -19.17
C HIS A 234 -29.81 9.51 -18.00
N ILE A 235 -30.47 10.67 -17.88
CA ILE A 235 -31.51 10.91 -16.86
C ILE A 235 -32.82 10.19 -17.25
N ILE A 236 -33.47 9.55 -16.28
CA ILE A 236 -34.75 8.84 -16.43
C ILE A 236 -35.86 9.38 -15.52
N GLU A 237 -35.53 10.08 -14.44
CA GLU A 237 -36.48 10.82 -13.60
C GLU A 237 -35.83 12.10 -13.08
N PHE A 238 -36.60 13.19 -13.03
CA PHE A 238 -36.27 14.43 -12.34
C PHE A 238 -37.34 14.70 -11.29
N GLY A 239 -36.95 14.83 -10.03
CA GLY A 239 -37.83 15.18 -8.92
C GLY A 239 -37.25 16.36 -8.16
N ALA A 240 -38.08 17.36 -7.87
CA ALA A 240 -37.63 18.53 -7.16
C ALA A 240 -38.73 19.23 -6.35
N VAL A 241 -38.32 19.92 -5.28
CA VAL A 241 -39.18 20.73 -4.42
C VAL A 241 -38.58 22.12 -4.22
N LYS A 242 -39.42 23.16 -4.34
CA LYS A 242 -39.03 24.55 -4.02
C LYS A 242 -39.28 24.82 -2.56
N MET A 243 -38.31 25.47 -1.93
CA MET A 243 -38.43 25.87 -0.54
C MET A 243 -38.03 27.33 -0.36
N LYS A 244 -38.87 28.08 0.37
CA LYS A 244 -38.59 29.45 0.81
C LYS A 244 -39.10 29.63 2.22
N ASN A 245 -38.34 30.35 3.06
CA ASN A 245 -38.67 30.51 4.49
C ASN A 245 -38.91 29.18 5.22
N GLN A 246 -38.13 28.14 4.90
CA GLN A 246 -38.23 26.79 5.46
C GLN A 246 -39.57 26.07 5.20
N ALA A 247 -40.36 26.52 4.21
CA ALA A 247 -41.60 25.87 3.80
C ALA A 247 -41.53 25.47 2.32
N VAL A 248 -42.05 24.28 1.99
CA VAL A 248 -42.16 23.83 0.60
C VAL A 248 -43.27 24.61 -0.09
N THR A 249 -42.94 25.29 -1.19
CA THR A 249 -43.85 26.17 -1.93
C THR A 249 -44.35 25.54 -3.23
N ASP A 250 -43.58 24.65 -3.84
CA ASP A 250 -43.91 24.01 -5.11
C ASP A 250 -43.20 22.65 -5.27
N ARG A 251 -43.71 21.77 -6.13
CA ARG A 251 -43.19 20.42 -6.40
C ARG A 251 -43.30 20.08 -7.87
N ILE A 252 -42.31 19.38 -8.40
CA ILE A 252 -42.33 18.84 -9.76
C ILE A 252 -41.76 17.42 -9.80
N GLN A 253 -42.35 16.58 -10.64
CA GLN A 253 -41.87 15.25 -10.95
C GLN A 253 -42.02 15.02 -12.45
N MET A 254 -40.95 14.55 -13.09
CA MET A 254 -40.92 14.26 -14.52
C MET A 254 -40.21 12.94 -14.78
N PHE A 255 -40.91 11.97 -15.36
CA PHE A 255 -40.24 10.87 -16.04
C PHE A 255 -39.64 11.36 -17.35
N ILE A 256 -38.45 10.85 -17.67
CA ILE A 256 -37.69 11.20 -18.86
C ILE A 256 -37.39 9.93 -19.64
N LYS A 257 -37.63 9.96 -20.94
CA LYS A 257 -37.32 8.86 -21.84
C LYS A 257 -35.84 8.91 -22.26
N PRO A 258 -35.00 7.97 -21.80
CA PRO A 258 -33.62 7.89 -22.24
C PRO A 258 -33.52 7.41 -23.70
N PRO A 259 -32.42 7.71 -24.42
CA PRO A 259 -32.19 7.22 -25.77
C PRO A 259 -31.78 5.75 -25.82
N ILE A 260 -31.51 5.14 -24.66
CA ILE A 260 -31.12 3.73 -24.51
C ILE A 260 -32.10 3.00 -23.57
N PRO A 261 -32.27 1.68 -23.70
CA PRO A 261 -33.04 0.90 -22.72
C PRO A 261 -32.45 1.01 -21.32
N ILE A 262 -33.31 1.16 -20.31
CA ILE A 262 -32.93 1.14 -18.89
C ILE A 262 -32.39 -0.27 -18.57
N PRO A 263 -31.14 -0.39 -18.06
CA PRO A 263 -30.57 -1.68 -17.68
C PRO A 263 -31.33 -2.33 -16.52
N GLY A 264 -31.41 -3.67 -16.51
CA GLY A 264 -32.18 -4.40 -15.48
C GLY A 264 -31.72 -4.14 -14.05
N TYR A 265 -30.42 -3.94 -13.82
CA TYR A 265 -29.88 -3.62 -12.49
C TYR A 265 -30.25 -2.21 -12.00
N ILE A 266 -30.53 -1.27 -12.91
CA ILE A 266 -31.05 0.06 -12.59
C ILE A 266 -32.54 -0.05 -12.25
N THR A 267 -33.30 -0.79 -13.06
CA THR A 267 -34.71 -1.07 -12.75
C THR A 267 -34.88 -1.73 -11.39
N SER A 268 -34.00 -2.65 -10.98
CA SER A 268 -34.07 -3.26 -9.64
C SER A 268 -33.73 -2.31 -8.49
N LYS A 269 -33.10 -1.16 -8.77
CA LYS A 269 -32.76 -0.16 -7.75
C LYS A 269 -33.82 0.93 -7.66
N THR A 270 -34.28 1.42 -8.81
CA THR A 270 -35.16 2.60 -8.93
C THR A 270 -36.63 2.24 -9.06
N ASN A 271 -36.93 0.96 -9.33
CA ASN A 271 -38.26 0.48 -9.74
C ASN A 271 -38.80 1.14 -11.03
N ILE A 272 -37.98 1.89 -11.77
CA ILE A 272 -38.36 2.52 -13.03
C ILE A 272 -38.15 1.53 -14.18
N THR A 273 -39.22 1.20 -14.88
CA THR A 273 -39.23 0.26 -15.99
C THR A 273 -39.21 0.98 -17.35
N ASN A 274 -38.73 0.28 -18.38
CA ASN A 274 -38.79 0.78 -19.77
C ASN A 274 -40.22 1.10 -20.22
N ASP A 275 -41.24 0.42 -19.67
CA ASP A 275 -42.64 0.69 -19.99
C ASP A 275 -43.16 2.00 -19.36
N MET A 276 -42.69 2.36 -18.16
CA MET A 276 -43.05 3.62 -17.49
C MET A 276 -42.57 4.84 -18.29
N VAL A 277 -41.33 4.79 -18.80
CA VAL A 277 -40.72 5.93 -19.53
C VAL A 277 -41.04 5.91 -21.03
N LYS A 278 -41.70 4.87 -21.54
CA LYS A 278 -41.96 4.67 -22.98
C LYS A 278 -42.65 5.87 -23.65
N HIS A 279 -43.60 6.46 -22.92
CA HIS A 279 -44.44 7.58 -23.33
C HIS A 279 -44.04 8.91 -22.67
N ALA A 280 -42.97 8.92 -21.88
CA ALA A 280 -42.43 10.13 -21.28
C ALA A 280 -41.76 11.03 -22.33
N LYS A 281 -41.59 12.32 -21.99
CA LYS A 281 -40.83 13.28 -22.81
C LYS A 281 -39.37 12.84 -22.90
N SER A 282 -38.72 13.08 -24.04
CA SER A 282 -37.25 12.97 -24.08
C SER A 282 -36.62 14.10 -23.25
N PHE A 283 -35.36 13.98 -22.84
CA PHE A 283 -34.69 15.07 -22.11
C PHE A 283 -34.73 16.38 -22.91
N LYS A 284 -34.54 16.31 -24.23
CA LYS A 284 -34.65 17.46 -25.15
C LYS A 284 -35.99 18.19 -25.06
N ASP A 285 -37.09 17.47 -24.85
CA ASP A 285 -38.44 18.04 -24.80
C ASP A 285 -38.84 18.46 -23.37
N ALA A 286 -38.13 17.95 -22.35
CA ALA A 286 -38.34 18.26 -20.93
C ALA A 286 -37.46 19.42 -20.43
N VAL A 287 -36.30 19.65 -21.06
CA VAL A 287 -35.25 20.54 -20.53
C VAL A 287 -35.71 21.98 -20.30
N ASP A 288 -36.54 22.55 -21.17
CA ASP A 288 -37.02 23.93 -21.03
C ASP A 288 -37.89 24.07 -19.77
N GLU A 289 -38.77 23.08 -19.52
CA GLU A 289 -39.61 23.02 -18.33
C GLU A 289 -38.78 22.88 -17.05
N ILE A 290 -37.74 22.04 -17.09
CA ILE A 290 -36.82 21.82 -15.95
C ILE A 290 -36.03 23.11 -15.64
N VAL A 291 -35.40 23.72 -16.65
CA VAL A 291 -34.55 24.91 -16.47
C VAL A 291 -35.38 26.13 -16.06
N GLU A 292 -36.54 26.34 -16.66
CA GLU A 292 -37.46 27.42 -16.28
C GLU A 292 -37.99 27.22 -14.85
N TRP A 293 -38.30 25.97 -14.47
CA TRP A 293 -38.75 25.68 -13.12
C TRP A 293 -37.62 25.88 -12.08
N ILE A 294 -36.38 25.50 -12.39
CA ILE A 294 -35.21 25.76 -11.52
C ILE A 294 -34.96 27.27 -11.35
N GLY A 295 -35.00 28.04 -12.44
CA GLY A 295 -34.73 29.48 -12.44
C GLY A 295 -33.38 29.84 -11.81
N ASP A 296 -33.35 30.94 -11.04
CA ASP A 296 -32.14 31.42 -10.33
C ASP A 296 -32.01 30.84 -8.90
N GLY A 297 -32.79 29.81 -8.57
CA GLY A 297 -32.79 29.20 -7.24
C GLY A 297 -31.45 28.54 -6.89
N VAL A 298 -31.18 28.41 -5.58
CA VAL A 298 -30.02 27.68 -5.07
C VAL A 298 -30.31 26.18 -5.15
N LEU A 299 -29.56 25.47 -5.98
CA LEU A 299 -29.70 24.03 -6.17
C LEU A 299 -29.16 23.28 -4.95
N VAL A 300 -29.89 22.29 -4.47
CA VAL A 300 -29.52 21.48 -3.30
C VAL A 300 -29.71 20.01 -3.66
N ALA A 301 -28.65 19.23 -3.57
CA ALA A 301 -28.68 17.78 -3.80
C ALA A 301 -27.86 17.04 -2.73
N HIS A 302 -28.05 15.73 -2.61
CA HIS A 302 -27.28 14.90 -1.69
C HIS A 302 -26.26 14.09 -2.49
N ASN A 303 -24.98 14.47 -2.45
CA ASN A 303 -23.97 14.16 -3.47
C ASN A 303 -24.21 14.95 -4.77
N ALA A 304 -24.38 16.28 -4.64
CA ALA A 304 -24.65 17.19 -5.74
C ALA A 304 -23.63 17.10 -6.89
N THR A 305 -22.41 16.61 -6.62
CA THR A 305 -21.42 16.27 -7.65
C THR A 305 -21.95 15.32 -8.73
N PHE A 306 -22.90 14.45 -8.37
CA PHE A 306 -23.58 13.55 -9.30
C PHE A 306 -24.64 14.32 -10.09
N ASP A 307 -25.69 14.78 -9.42
CA ASP A 307 -26.90 15.32 -10.06
C ASP A 307 -26.63 16.56 -10.91
N PHE A 308 -25.83 17.49 -10.37
CA PHE A 308 -25.51 18.75 -11.06
C PHE A 308 -24.77 18.51 -12.37
N HIS A 309 -23.84 17.55 -12.38
CA HIS A 309 -23.05 17.27 -13.56
C HIS A 309 -23.82 16.41 -14.58
N PHE A 310 -24.77 15.58 -14.16
CA PHE A 310 -25.71 14.92 -15.08
C PHE A 310 -26.56 15.94 -15.85
N LEU A 311 -27.14 16.92 -15.16
CA LEU A 311 -27.93 17.98 -15.82
C LEU A 311 -27.07 18.78 -16.80
N ASN A 312 -25.88 19.21 -16.38
CA ASN A 312 -24.99 19.98 -17.25
C ASN A 312 -24.46 19.20 -18.44
N GLU A 313 -24.22 17.90 -18.29
CA GLU A 313 -23.77 17.06 -19.39
C GLU A 313 -24.89 16.81 -20.41
N GLU A 314 -26.13 16.63 -19.96
CA GLU A 314 -27.29 16.58 -20.86
C GLU A 314 -27.53 17.93 -21.58
N LEU A 315 -27.35 19.07 -20.89
CA LEU A 315 -27.38 20.40 -21.52
C LEU A 315 -26.29 20.54 -22.59
N ARG A 316 -25.06 20.11 -22.29
CA ARG A 316 -23.93 20.12 -23.23
C ARG A 316 -24.23 19.28 -24.47
N ARG A 317 -24.82 18.09 -24.32
CA ARG A 317 -25.23 17.22 -25.45
C ARG A 317 -26.26 17.90 -26.36
N LEU A 318 -27.08 18.80 -25.82
CA LEU A 318 -28.03 19.62 -26.57
C LEU A 318 -27.44 20.92 -27.12
N GLY A 319 -26.16 21.22 -26.85
CA GLY A 319 -25.50 22.47 -27.24
C GLY A 319 -26.01 23.69 -26.46
N ARG A 320 -26.52 23.48 -25.24
CA ARG A 320 -26.95 24.55 -24.34
C ARG A 320 -25.83 24.94 -23.37
N GLU A 321 -25.94 26.16 -22.86
CA GLU A 321 -25.05 26.66 -21.81
C GLU A 321 -25.28 25.87 -20.50
N PRO A 322 -24.23 25.67 -19.70
CA PRO A 322 -24.35 25.00 -18.40
C PRO A 322 -25.12 25.86 -17.40
N LEU A 323 -25.75 25.20 -16.43
CA LEU A 323 -26.31 25.84 -15.25
C LEU A 323 -25.19 26.49 -14.44
N THR A 324 -25.40 27.77 -14.10
CA THR A 324 -24.45 28.58 -13.32
C THR A 324 -24.95 28.88 -11.91
N ASN A 325 -26.07 28.26 -11.51
CA ASN A 325 -26.66 28.38 -10.19
C ASN A 325 -25.63 28.09 -9.08
N THR A 326 -25.87 28.67 -7.91
CA THR A 326 -25.26 28.20 -6.68
C THR A 326 -25.75 26.79 -6.38
N VAL A 327 -24.84 25.89 -6.02
CA VAL A 327 -25.15 24.49 -5.72
C VAL A 327 -24.63 24.12 -4.34
N ILE A 328 -25.47 23.54 -3.50
CA ILE A 328 -25.09 23.03 -2.18
C ILE A 328 -25.14 21.50 -2.18
N ASP A 329 -24.03 20.88 -1.77
CA ASP A 329 -23.93 19.45 -1.55
C ASP A 329 -24.19 19.11 -0.07
N THR A 330 -25.35 18.49 0.20
CA THR A 330 -25.71 18.14 1.57
C THR A 330 -24.92 16.97 2.13
N LEU A 331 -24.26 16.16 1.29
CA LEU A 331 -23.36 15.10 1.75
C LEU A 331 -22.15 15.72 2.44
N ASP A 332 -21.51 16.67 1.78
CA ASP A 332 -20.36 17.39 2.33
C ASP A 332 -20.76 18.35 3.47
N LEU A 333 -21.91 19.01 3.35
CA LEU A 333 -22.46 19.80 4.46
C LEU A 333 -22.66 18.94 5.71
N SER A 334 -23.20 17.72 5.55
CA SER A 334 -23.43 16.82 6.67
C SER A 334 -22.12 16.33 7.31
N ARG A 335 -21.06 16.10 6.53
CA ARG A 335 -19.72 15.75 7.03
C ARG A 335 -19.12 16.88 7.87
N ALA A 336 -19.29 18.13 7.44
CA ALA A 336 -18.78 19.31 8.13
C ALA A 336 -19.53 19.62 9.44
N VAL A 337 -20.86 19.41 9.43
CA VAL A 337 -21.74 19.78 10.57
C VAL A 337 -21.89 18.64 11.59
N LEU A 338 -21.77 17.38 11.16
CA LEU A 338 -21.97 16.18 11.98
C LEU A 338 -20.74 15.25 12.00
N PRO A 339 -19.55 15.71 12.48
CA PRO A 339 -18.28 15.00 12.31
C PRO A 339 -18.23 13.58 12.91
N ASP A 340 -19.01 13.33 13.97
CA ASP A 340 -19.01 12.06 14.73
C ASP A 340 -19.79 10.93 14.05
N ARG A 341 -20.39 11.17 12.87
CA ARG A 341 -21.18 10.15 12.19
C ARG A 341 -20.31 9.14 11.45
N ARG A 342 -20.76 7.88 11.48
CA ARG A 342 -20.16 6.76 10.75
C ARG A 342 -20.58 6.70 9.29
N ALA A 343 -21.80 7.15 8.97
CA ALA A 343 -22.37 7.10 7.63
C ALA A 343 -23.21 8.35 7.37
N TYR A 344 -23.17 8.81 6.12
CA TYR A 344 -23.75 10.08 5.69
C TYR A 344 -24.70 9.96 4.51
N ARG A 345 -25.11 8.74 4.11
CA ARG A 345 -26.15 8.58 3.06
C ARG A 345 -27.44 9.28 3.52
N LEU A 346 -28.26 9.74 2.58
CA LEU A 346 -29.50 10.47 2.86
C LEU A 346 -30.33 9.79 3.97
N GLY A 347 -30.68 8.52 3.80
CA GLY A 347 -31.42 7.77 4.83
C GLY A 347 -30.71 7.61 6.19
N ASN A 348 -29.37 7.67 6.26
CA ASN A 348 -28.65 7.71 7.55
C ASN A 348 -28.82 9.05 8.27
N ILE A 349 -28.89 10.15 7.51
CA ILE A 349 -29.06 11.50 8.02
C ILE A 349 -30.54 11.78 8.32
N SER A 350 -31.47 11.33 7.48
CA SER A 350 -32.91 11.39 7.73
C SER A 350 -33.26 10.73 9.06
N ARG A 351 -32.76 9.51 9.31
CA ARG A 351 -32.93 8.82 10.59
C ARG A 351 -32.34 9.58 11.79
N TYR A 352 -31.22 10.27 11.60
CA TYR A 352 -30.59 11.05 12.66
C TYR A 352 -31.45 12.25 13.06
N TYR A 353 -32.03 12.95 12.09
CA TYR A 353 -32.90 14.10 12.33
C TYR A 353 -34.38 13.74 12.52
N HIS A 354 -34.71 12.44 12.52
CA HIS A 354 -36.09 11.95 12.58
C HIS A 354 -36.98 12.46 11.43
N VAL A 355 -36.39 12.69 10.26
CA VAL A 355 -37.12 12.93 9.02
C VAL A 355 -37.63 11.58 8.50
N PRO A 356 -38.92 11.44 8.16
CA PRO A 356 -39.47 10.20 7.60
C PRO A 356 -38.68 9.76 6.36
N TYR A 357 -38.24 8.50 6.36
CA TYR A 357 -37.52 7.88 5.25
C TYR A 357 -37.87 6.40 5.18
N ASP A 358 -38.53 6.01 4.10
CA ASP A 358 -38.97 4.66 3.79
C ASP A 358 -38.03 4.07 2.74
N GLU A 359 -37.26 3.05 3.13
CA GLU A 359 -36.27 2.42 2.25
C GLU A 359 -36.93 1.66 1.09
N GLU A 360 -38.22 1.30 1.19
CA GLU A 360 -38.96 0.62 0.10
C GLU A 360 -39.44 1.60 -0.99
N VAL A 361 -39.57 2.89 -0.65
CA VAL A 361 -40.00 3.96 -1.56
C VAL A 361 -38.82 4.78 -2.08
N ALA A 362 -37.68 4.74 -1.38
CA ALA A 362 -36.43 5.34 -1.80
C ALA A 362 -36.04 4.95 -3.24
N HIS A 363 -35.17 5.77 -3.85
CA HIS A 363 -34.81 5.68 -5.27
C HIS A 363 -35.96 6.07 -6.21
N ARG A 364 -36.70 7.08 -5.77
CA ARG A 364 -37.70 7.82 -6.53
C ARG A 364 -37.39 9.29 -6.36
N ALA A 365 -37.13 9.98 -7.46
CA ALA A 365 -36.51 11.30 -7.41
C ALA A 365 -37.36 12.34 -6.65
N ASP A 366 -38.69 12.28 -6.76
CA ASP A 366 -39.60 13.18 -6.04
C ASP A 366 -39.61 12.91 -4.52
N TYR A 367 -39.59 11.63 -4.15
CA TYR A 367 -39.56 11.21 -2.76
C TYR A 367 -38.25 11.62 -2.07
N ASP A 368 -37.11 11.34 -2.71
CA ASP A 368 -35.80 11.66 -2.18
C ASP A 368 -35.58 13.19 -2.13
N ALA A 369 -36.11 13.97 -3.09
CA ALA A 369 -36.10 15.44 -3.05
C ALA A 369 -36.88 16.02 -1.84
N GLU A 370 -38.04 15.46 -1.51
CA GLU A 370 -38.83 15.87 -0.33
C GLU A 370 -38.10 15.52 0.98
N ALA A 371 -37.56 14.30 1.08
CA ALA A 371 -36.78 13.88 2.24
C ALA A 371 -35.52 14.73 2.41
N LEU A 372 -34.84 15.05 1.32
CA LEU A 372 -33.70 15.95 1.27
C LEU A 372 -34.06 17.35 1.79
N ALA A 373 -35.20 17.92 1.38
CA ALA A 373 -35.63 19.23 1.88
C ALA A 373 -35.80 19.24 3.41
N GLY A 374 -36.42 18.21 3.97
CA GLY A 374 -36.54 18.04 5.42
C GLY A 374 -35.18 17.96 6.12
N VAL A 375 -34.27 17.13 5.61
CA VAL A 375 -32.90 17.01 6.13
C VAL A 375 -32.12 18.31 6.02
N PHE A 376 -32.24 19.01 4.89
CA PHE A 376 -31.50 20.21 4.60
C PHE A 376 -31.87 21.37 5.54
N ILE A 377 -33.15 21.52 5.91
CA ILE A 377 -33.58 22.49 6.93
C ILE A 377 -32.84 22.25 8.26
N CYS A 378 -32.74 20.98 8.69
CA CYS A 378 -32.03 20.62 9.91
C CYS A 378 -30.53 20.91 9.80
N LEU A 379 -29.91 20.59 8.67
CA LEU A 379 -28.49 20.88 8.42
C LEU A 379 -28.20 22.38 8.42
N LEU A 380 -29.05 23.21 7.77
CA LEU A 380 -28.93 24.66 7.81
C LEU A 380 -29.04 25.19 9.24
N LYS A 381 -29.99 24.68 10.01
CA LYS A 381 -30.11 25.05 11.42
C LYS A 381 -28.84 24.73 12.20
N ASP A 382 -28.28 23.53 12.07
CA ASP A 382 -27.05 23.16 12.76
C ASP A 382 -25.82 23.95 12.25
N ALA A 383 -25.74 24.27 10.95
CA ALA A 383 -24.69 25.13 10.39
C ALA A 383 -24.75 26.55 10.97
N LYS A 384 -25.97 27.11 11.16
CA LYS A 384 -26.19 28.40 11.81
C LYS A 384 -25.86 28.33 13.30
N ASP A 385 -26.50 27.42 14.04
CA ASP A 385 -26.46 27.38 15.49
C ASP A 385 -25.11 26.91 16.04
N ARG A 386 -24.45 25.96 15.37
CA ARG A 386 -23.21 25.33 15.86
C ARG A 386 -21.95 25.92 15.23
N LYS A 387 -22.03 26.37 13.98
CA LYS A 387 -20.87 26.85 13.21
C LYS A 387 -20.96 28.35 12.86
N GLY A 388 -22.09 28.99 13.16
CA GLY A 388 -22.27 30.44 12.97
C GLY A 388 -22.32 30.87 11.51
N ALA A 389 -22.72 30.00 10.58
CA ALA A 389 -22.91 30.36 9.18
C ALA A 389 -24.08 31.34 9.03
N VAL A 390 -23.94 32.39 8.23
CA VAL A 390 -25.00 33.40 8.00
C VAL A 390 -25.33 33.51 6.51
N THR A 391 -24.28 33.43 5.68
CA THR A 391 -24.36 33.51 4.22
C THR A 391 -24.14 32.15 3.57
N ILE A 392 -24.51 32.03 2.31
CA ILE A 392 -24.22 30.85 1.49
C ILE A 392 -22.70 30.60 1.43
N ARG A 393 -21.87 31.66 1.28
CA ARG A 393 -20.41 31.55 1.32
C ARG A 393 -19.88 30.99 2.63
N ASP A 394 -20.49 31.35 3.76
CA ASP A 394 -20.08 30.79 5.06
C ASP A 394 -20.22 29.25 5.10
N LEU A 395 -21.18 28.67 4.37
CA LEU A 395 -21.31 27.21 4.28
C LEU A 395 -20.11 26.56 3.56
N GLN A 396 -19.42 27.26 2.67
CA GLN A 396 -18.19 26.74 2.06
C GLN A 396 -16.95 27.09 2.89
N ASP A 397 -16.85 28.30 3.43
CA ASP A 397 -15.60 28.82 3.98
C ASP A 397 -15.49 28.68 5.50
N LYS A 398 -16.58 28.94 6.23
CA LYS A 398 -16.54 29.06 7.69
C LYS A 398 -16.69 27.73 8.42
N ILE A 399 -17.39 26.78 7.83
CA ILE A 399 -17.76 25.53 8.51
C ILE A 399 -16.80 24.36 8.25
N GLN A 400 -15.71 24.61 7.52
CA GLN A 400 -14.67 23.62 7.24
C GLN A 400 -13.98 23.17 8.54
N ASP A 401 -13.54 21.91 8.56
CA ASP A 401 -12.86 21.29 9.70
C ASP A 401 -11.41 20.93 9.31
N GLU A 402 -10.46 21.03 10.23
CA GLU A 402 -9.07 20.62 9.98
C GLU A 402 -8.96 19.09 9.83
N ASP A 403 -9.87 18.33 10.45
CA ASP A 403 -9.93 16.86 10.39
C ASP A 403 -10.73 16.33 9.19
N VAL A 404 -11.07 17.20 8.23
CA VAL A 404 -11.89 16.88 7.06
C VAL A 404 -11.32 15.75 6.21
N PHE A 405 -9.98 15.65 6.17
CA PHE A 405 -9.24 14.61 5.50
C PHE A 405 -9.67 13.20 5.93
N ARG A 406 -10.26 13.02 7.13
CA ARG A 406 -10.77 11.73 7.63
C ARG A 406 -12.08 11.31 6.97
N LYS A 407 -12.87 12.26 6.46
CA LYS A 407 -14.20 12.00 5.89
C LYS A 407 -14.20 12.10 4.38
N GLU A 408 -13.22 12.80 3.82
CA GLU A 408 -13.15 12.98 2.39
C GLU A 408 -12.88 11.66 1.66
N ARG A 409 -13.41 11.55 0.44
CA ARG A 409 -13.13 10.39 -0.42
C ARG A 409 -11.67 10.45 -0.85
N ARG A 410 -10.93 9.39 -0.56
CA ARG A 410 -9.55 9.23 -1.00
C ARG A 410 -9.48 8.75 -2.44
N SER A 411 -8.40 9.09 -3.11
CA SER A 411 -7.97 8.53 -4.38
C SER A 411 -6.52 8.11 -4.25
N HIS A 412 -6.14 7.03 -4.93
CA HIS A 412 -4.74 6.66 -5.00
C HIS A 412 -3.99 7.66 -5.91
N VAL A 413 -2.72 7.91 -5.58
CA VAL A 413 -1.79 8.73 -6.37
C VAL A 413 -0.42 8.11 -6.28
N GLU A 414 0.30 8.07 -7.39
CA GLU A 414 1.68 7.60 -7.40
C GLU A 414 2.63 8.78 -7.18
N VAL A 415 3.52 8.67 -6.20
CA VAL A 415 4.45 9.75 -5.83
C VAL A 415 5.89 9.25 -5.94
N VAL A 416 6.50 9.46 -7.12
CA VAL A 416 7.85 8.97 -7.43
C VAL A 416 8.91 10.04 -7.18
N VAL A 417 10.01 9.63 -6.56
CA VAL A 417 11.16 10.50 -6.29
C VAL A 417 11.88 10.83 -7.60
N ARG A 418 12.00 12.12 -7.91
CA ARG A 418 12.75 12.60 -9.09
C ARG A 418 14.24 12.81 -8.79
N ASN A 419 14.57 13.27 -7.59
CA ASN A 419 15.92 13.66 -7.18
C ASN A 419 16.15 13.44 -5.67
N GLN A 420 17.37 13.68 -5.17
CA GLN A 420 17.71 13.43 -3.76
C GLN A 420 16.88 14.25 -2.75
N ASP A 421 16.46 15.47 -3.10
CA ASP A 421 15.58 16.27 -2.25
C ASP A 421 14.15 15.70 -2.26
N GLY A 422 13.72 15.11 -3.37
CA GLY A 422 12.46 14.37 -3.49
C GLY A 422 12.39 13.19 -2.53
N MET A 423 13.51 12.51 -2.26
CA MET A 423 13.56 11.45 -1.25
C MET A 423 13.20 11.99 0.14
N ARG A 424 13.73 13.17 0.47
CA ARG A 424 13.43 13.84 1.75
C ARG A 424 11.98 14.30 1.80
N ASP A 425 11.45 14.85 0.71
CA ASP A 425 10.08 15.32 0.67
C ASP A 425 9.07 14.16 0.72
N LEU A 426 9.33 13.04 0.02
CA LEU A 426 8.54 11.83 0.15
C LEU A 426 8.55 11.30 1.59
N TYR A 427 9.69 11.28 2.27
CA TYR A 427 9.75 10.90 3.69
C TYR A 427 8.91 11.82 4.58
N LYS A 428 8.87 13.14 4.30
CA LYS A 428 7.97 14.06 5.03
C LYS A 428 6.50 13.77 4.73
N LEU A 429 6.14 13.48 3.48
CA LEU A 429 4.76 13.15 3.09
C LEU A 429 4.29 11.88 3.81
N VAL A 430 5.08 10.81 3.78
CA VAL A 430 4.81 9.55 4.50
C VAL A 430 4.75 9.78 6.01
N THR A 431 5.65 10.59 6.56
CA THR A 431 5.61 10.94 8.00
C THR A 431 4.33 11.68 8.35
N LYS A 432 3.92 12.68 7.54
CA LYS A 432 2.72 13.47 7.77
C LYS A 432 1.47 12.60 7.68
N SER A 433 1.38 11.74 6.68
CA SER A 433 0.24 10.83 6.49
C SER A 433 0.08 9.82 7.64
N ASN A 434 1.19 9.41 8.25
CA ASN A 434 1.19 8.51 9.40
C ASN A 434 1.11 9.21 10.77
N THR A 435 1.07 10.55 10.81
CA THR A 435 1.02 11.32 12.07
C THR A 435 -0.10 12.34 12.10
N SER A 436 0.01 13.41 11.30
CA SER A 436 -0.88 14.57 11.35
C SER A 436 -2.18 14.33 10.58
N SER A 437 -2.11 13.58 9.47
CA SER A 437 -3.25 13.26 8.62
C SER A 437 -3.58 11.76 8.61
N LEU A 438 -3.28 11.08 9.72
CA LEU A 438 -3.67 9.69 9.93
C LEU A 438 -5.18 9.61 10.22
N ALA A 439 -5.93 8.96 9.34
CA ALA A 439 -7.37 8.85 9.45
C ALA A 439 -7.76 7.60 10.25
N VAL A 440 -8.02 7.80 11.54
CA VAL A 440 -8.42 6.74 12.46
C VAL A 440 -9.94 6.50 12.35
N MET A 441 -10.32 5.30 11.90
CA MET A 441 -11.68 4.94 11.54
C MET A 441 -12.34 4.06 12.61
N GLY A 442 -13.07 4.68 13.55
CA GLY A 442 -13.97 3.99 14.48
C GLY A 442 -13.32 3.36 15.73
N LYS A 443 -14.16 2.78 16.61
CA LYS A 443 -13.71 2.08 17.83
C LYS A 443 -13.29 0.65 17.54
N ALA A 444 -12.34 0.19 18.34
CA ALA A 444 -11.71 -1.09 18.22
C ALA A 444 -12.70 -2.27 18.17
N THR A 445 -12.64 -3.05 17.09
CA THR A 445 -13.56 -4.19 16.85
C THR A 445 -12.97 -5.53 17.27
N GLY A 446 -11.74 -5.55 17.81
CA GLY A 446 -11.10 -6.77 18.33
C GLY A 446 -11.85 -7.35 19.53
N LYS A 447 -11.69 -8.66 19.77
CA LYS A 447 -12.25 -9.37 20.95
C LYS A 447 -11.88 -8.73 22.29
N GLU A 448 -10.84 -7.90 22.32
CA GLU A 448 -10.36 -7.15 23.49
C GLU A 448 -10.55 -5.62 23.37
N GLY A 449 -11.15 -5.11 22.30
CA GLY A 449 -11.38 -3.67 22.12
C GLY A 449 -10.09 -2.85 21.92
N VAL A 450 -9.05 -3.43 21.29
CA VAL A 450 -7.77 -2.75 21.03
C VAL A 450 -7.51 -2.45 19.54
N ASP A 451 -8.10 -3.21 18.60
CA ASP A 451 -7.80 -3.10 17.17
C ASP A 451 -8.56 -1.97 16.46
N VAL A 452 -7.91 -0.81 16.26
CA VAL A 452 -8.47 0.32 15.51
C VAL A 452 -7.92 0.33 14.08
N ALA A 453 -8.81 0.36 13.08
CA ALA A 453 -8.41 0.59 11.70
C ALA A 453 -7.99 2.05 11.51
N ALA A 454 -6.80 2.28 10.98
CA ALA A 454 -6.30 3.59 10.63
C ALA A 454 -5.75 3.57 9.21
N GLU A 455 -5.88 4.69 8.51
CA GLU A 455 -5.46 4.84 7.12
C GLU A 455 -4.62 6.10 6.98
N ALA A 456 -3.38 5.95 6.54
CA ALA A 456 -2.51 7.08 6.28
C ALA A 456 -3.00 7.84 5.03
N ARG A 457 -3.33 9.13 5.18
CA ARG A 457 -3.80 9.97 4.08
C ARG A 457 -2.87 11.16 3.87
N VAL A 458 -2.62 11.51 2.62
CA VAL A 458 -1.82 12.67 2.23
C VAL A 458 -2.73 13.74 1.64
N LEU A 459 -2.49 15.01 1.98
CA LEU A 459 -3.25 16.11 1.39
C LEU A 459 -2.69 16.47 0.02
N ARG A 460 -3.58 16.76 -0.95
CA ARG A 460 -3.19 17.25 -2.27
C ARG A 460 -2.26 18.46 -2.18
N SER A 461 -2.54 19.42 -1.29
CA SER A 461 -1.69 20.61 -1.15
C SER A 461 -0.28 20.31 -0.66
N ASP A 462 -0.07 19.23 0.10
CA ASP A 462 1.26 18.85 0.57
C ASP A 462 2.11 18.26 -0.55
N ILE A 463 1.51 17.43 -1.41
CA ILE A 463 2.15 16.95 -2.64
C ILE A 463 2.51 18.15 -3.52
N GLN A 464 1.57 19.09 -3.70
CA GLN A 464 1.79 20.26 -4.55
C GLN A 464 2.98 21.13 -4.07
N LYS A 465 3.20 21.25 -2.75
CA LYS A 465 4.36 21.97 -2.18
C LYS A 465 5.70 21.29 -2.52
N ALA A 466 5.72 19.97 -2.67
CA ALA A 466 6.91 19.17 -2.95
C ALA A 466 7.11 18.87 -4.45
N ARG A 467 6.19 19.31 -5.32
CA ARG A 467 6.05 18.83 -6.70
C ARG A 467 7.30 18.98 -7.57
N ASN A 468 8.14 20.00 -7.34
CA ASN A 468 9.37 20.19 -8.12
C ASN A 468 10.37 19.02 -7.98
N ASN A 469 10.29 18.26 -6.88
CA ASN A 469 11.19 17.18 -6.55
C ASN A 469 10.61 15.78 -6.80
N LEU A 470 9.37 15.70 -7.26
CA LEU A 470 8.59 14.47 -7.39
C LEU A 470 8.06 14.35 -8.84
N LEU A 471 7.65 13.15 -9.21
CA LEU A 471 6.84 12.86 -10.39
C LEU A 471 5.51 12.28 -9.89
N ILE A 472 4.40 12.85 -10.33
CA ILE A 472 3.07 12.50 -9.85
C ILE A 472 2.31 11.71 -10.92
N GLY A 473 2.02 10.45 -10.62
CA GLY A 473 1.28 9.54 -11.48
C GLY A 473 -0.17 9.37 -11.06
N SER A 474 -1.05 9.07 -12.01
CA SER A 474 -2.48 8.91 -11.75
C SER A 474 -2.85 7.61 -11.04
N SER A 475 -1.90 6.68 -10.89
CA SER A 475 -2.07 5.38 -10.23
C SER A 475 -3.14 4.52 -10.93
N CYS A 476 -3.93 3.77 -10.16
CA CYS A 476 -4.68 2.61 -10.59
C CYS A 476 -6.18 2.92 -10.74
N LEU A 477 -7.00 1.87 -10.75
CA LEU A 477 -8.47 1.96 -10.78
C LEU A 477 -9.08 2.79 -9.65
N ASN A 478 -8.37 2.95 -8.52
CA ASN A 478 -8.79 3.79 -7.39
C ASN A 478 -8.28 5.25 -7.50
N GLY A 479 -7.63 5.60 -8.61
CA GLY A 479 -7.13 6.94 -8.90
C GLY A 479 -8.23 7.91 -9.35
N GLU A 480 -7.98 9.20 -9.15
CA GLU A 480 -8.94 10.27 -9.48
C GLU A 480 -9.25 10.32 -10.99
N LEU A 481 -8.23 10.19 -11.84
CA LEU A 481 -8.42 10.34 -13.28
C LEU A 481 -9.24 9.19 -13.87
N PHE A 482 -9.08 7.96 -13.35
CA PHE A 482 -9.90 6.84 -13.79
C PHE A 482 -11.36 7.03 -13.39
N GLU A 483 -11.63 7.45 -12.14
CA GLU A 483 -12.98 7.76 -11.67
C GLU A 483 -13.64 8.87 -12.51
N LEU A 484 -12.91 9.94 -12.84
CA LEU A 484 -13.42 11.03 -13.69
C LEU A 484 -13.60 10.60 -15.15
N ALA A 485 -12.71 9.77 -15.69
CA ALA A 485 -12.88 9.22 -17.04
C ALA A 485 -14.08 8.26 -17.11
N ALA A 486 -14.35 7.52 -16.04
CA ALA A 486 -15.48 6.60 -15.95
C ALA A 486 -16.80 7.35 -15.75
N ASN A 487 -16.85 8.29 -14.79
CA ASN A 487 -18.10 8.84 -14.28
C ASN A 487 -18.24 10.37 -14.41
N GLY A 488 -17.15 11.10 -14.62
CA GLY A 488 -17.12 12.56 -14.72
C GLY A 488 -17.14 13.12 -16.14
N ASP A 489 -17.27 14.44 -16.26
CA ASP A 489 -17.23 15.18 -17.53
C ASP A 489 -15.80 15.58 -17.95
N ASP A 490 -15.64 16.01 -19.20
CA ASP A 490 -14.33 16.32 -19.78
C ASP A 490 -13.66 17.53 -19.12
N ALA A 491 -14.43 18.50 -18.64
CA ALA A 491 -13.87 19.69 -18.01
C ALA A 491 -13.18 19.34 -16.70
N ARG A 492 -13.86 18.58 -15.83
CA ARG A 492 -13.28 18.07 -14.57
C ARG A 492 -12.14 17.11 -14.81
N LEU A 493 -12.25 16.22 -15.81
CA LEU A 493 -11.15 15.32 -16.15
C LEU A 493 -9.88 16.09 -16.54
N LYS A 494 -10.01 17.12 -17.39
CA LYS A 494 -8.88 17.98 -17.80
C LYS A 494 -8.32 18.79 -16.64
N GLU A 495 -9.18 19.35 -15.79
CA GLU A 495 -8.75 20.11 -14.60
C GLU A 495 -7.94 19.22 -13.65
N ALA A 496 -8.45 18.04 -13.31
CA ALA A 496 -7.75 17.08 -12.46
C ALA A 496 -6.44 16.61 -13.11
N MET A 497 -6.46 16.30 -14.41
CA MET A 497 -5.30 15.78 -15.13
C MET A 497 -4.10 16.74 -15.13
N ALA A 498 -4.32 18.06 -15.06
CA ALA A 498 -3.25 19.05 -14.92
C ALA A 498 -2.43 18.90 -13.62
N PHE A 499 -2.97 18.19 -12.61
CA PHE A 499 -2.24 17.87 -11.38
C PHE A 499 -1.18 16.77 -11.58
N TYR A 500 -1.25 16.00 -12.66
CA TYR A 500 -0.41 14.82 -12.86
C TYR A 500 0.68 15.10 -13.89
N ASP A 501 1.87 14.52 -13.68
CA ASP A 501 2.99 14.61 -14.61
C ASP A 501 2.97 13.50 -15.66
N TYR A 502 2.29 12.39 -15.33
CA TYR A 502 1.98 11.30 -16.24
C TYR A 502 0.68 10.59 -15.84
N VAL A 503 0.07 9.92 -16.80
CA VAL A 503 -1.16 9.13 -16.61
C VAL A 503 -0.85 7.65 -16.73
N GLU A 504 -1.43 6.84 -15.88
CA GLU A 504 -1.26 5.39 -15.81
C GLU A 504 -2.50 4.68 -16.36
N VAL A 505 -2.28 3.57 -17.06
CA VAL A 505 -3.31 2.64 -17.55
C VAL A 505 -2.86 1.20 -17.34
N GLN A 506 -3.77 0.35 -16.87
CA GLN A 506 -3.46 -1.05 -16.58
C GLN A 506 -4.14 -2.02 -17.57
N PRO A 507 -3.69 -3.28 -17.64
CA PRO A 507 -4.37 -4.33 -18.40
C PRO A 507 -5.85 -4.45 -18.01
N LEU A 508 -6.72 -4.79 -18.97
CA LEU A 508 -8.17 -4.86 -18.74
C LEU A 508 -8.54 -5.82 -17.59
N GLY A 509 -7.73 -6.87 -17.38
CA GLY A 509 -7.88 -7.83 -16.29
C GLY A 509 -7.75 -7.22 -14.88
N ASN A 510 -7.07 -6.08 -14.73
CA ASN A 510 -6.92 -5.40 -13.44
C ASN A 510 -8.24 -4.82 -12.92
N TYR A 511 -9.20 -4.57 -13.81
CA TYR A 511 -10.51 -3.99 -13.49
C TYR A 511 -11.63 -5.03 -13.34
N SER A 512 -11.28 -6.34 -13.34
CA SER A 512 -12.26 -7.44 -13.41
C SER A 512 -13.28 -7.42 -12.27
N THR A 513 -12.84 -7.06 -11.06
CA THR A 513 -13.69 -6.99 -9.86
C THR A 513 -14.69 -5.83 -9.95
N MET A 514 -14.32 -4.67 -10.51
CA MET A 514 -15.24 -3.55 -10.74
C MET A 514 -16.37 -3.95 -11.69
N ILE A 515 -16.04 -4.70 -12.74
CA ILE A 515 -17.02 -5.22 -13.70
C ILE A 515 -17.93 -6.23 -13.00
N ALA A 516 -17.36 -7.18 -12.25
CA ALA A 516 -18.14 -8.18 -11.51
C ALA A 516 -19.12 -7.54 -10.52
N MET A 517 -18.71 -6.46 -9.85
CA MET A 517 -19.53 -5.70 -8.90
C MET A 517 -20.53 -4.74 -9.57
N ASN A 518 -20.62 -4.70 -10.91
CA ASN A 518 -21.41 -3.75 -11.68
C ASN A 518 -21.10 -2.28 -11.38
N SER A 519 -19.89 -1.98 -10.86
CA SER A 519 -19.38 -0.61 -10.74
C SER A 519 -19.00 -0.05 -12.11
N LEU A 520 -18.65 -0.95 -13.03
CA LEU A 520 -18.49 -0.66 -14.44
C LEU A 520 -19.33 -1.65 -15.27
N PRO A 521 -20.17 -1.21 -16.23
CA PRO A 521 -21.14 -2.09 -16.89
C PRO A 521 -20.53 -3.24 -17.71
N SER A 522 -19.38 -3.04 -18.36
CA SER A 522 -18.80 -4.02 -19.27
C SER A 522 -17.34 -3.73 -19.60
N VAL A 523 -16.67 -4.72 -20.20
CA VAL A 523 -15.31 -4.56 -20.76
C VAL A 523 -15.30 -3.53 -21.90
N ASP A 524 -16.36 -3.44 -22.71
CA ASP A 524 -16.41 -2.43 -23.78
C ASP A 524 -16.54 -1.00 -23.23
N ARG A 525 -17.27 -0.83 -22.12
CA ARG A 525 -17.28 0.45 -21.40
C ARG A 525 -15.87 0.76 -20.86
N LEU A 526 -15.18 -0.22 -20.27
CA LEU A 526 -13.79 -0.05 -19.81
C LEU A 526 -12.85 0.42 -20.91
N LYS A 527 -12.89 -0.23 -22.08
CA LYS A 527 -12.10 0.18 -23.25
C LYS A 527 -12.39 1.62 -23.67
N THR A 528 -13.66 2.04 -23.58
CA THR A 528 -14.08 3.41 -23.90
C THR A 528 -13.54 4.41 -22.88
N VAL A 529 -13.58 4.07 -21.59
CA VAL A 529 -13.02 4.88 -20.50
C VAL A 529 -11.51 5.05 -20.67
N ILE A 530 -10.78 3.96 -20.89
CA ILE A 530 -9.32 3.99 -21.08
C ILE A 530 -8.96 4.78 -22.34
N ARG A 531 -9.69 4.62 -23.45
CA ARG A 531 -9.48 5.43 -24.67
C ARG A 531 -9.69 6.92 -24.40
N ARG A 532 -10.73 7.29 -23.66
CA ARG A 532 -11.01 8.67 -23.26
C ARG A 532 -9.88 9.24 -22.41
N LEU A 533 -9.36 8.46 -21.47
CA LEU A 533 -8.22 8.85 -20.64
C LEU A 533 -6.96 9.10 -21.49
N ILE A 534 -6.62 8.16 -22.37
CA ILE A 534 -5.46 8.27 -23.29
C ILE A 534 -5.62 9.48 -24.22
N SER A 535 -6.80 9.66 -24.84
CA SER A 535 -7.03 10.75 -25.79
C SER A 535 -6.95 12.13 -25.12
N THR A 536 -7.49 12.24 -23.89
CA THR A 536 -7.47 13.49 -23.12
C THR A 536 -6.04 13.84 -22.71
N ALA A 537 -5.26 12.87 -22.22
CA ALA A 537 -3.86 13.09 -21.89
C ALA A 537 -3.03 13.50 -23.11
N LYS A 538 -3.28 12.86 -24.27
CA LYS A 538 -2.65 13.23 -25.55
C LYS A 538 -3.00 14.65 -25.98
N GLU A 539 -4.25 15.08 -25.83
CA GLU A 539 -4.68 16.45 -26.10
C GLU A 539 -3.93 17.46 -25.22
N MET A 540 -3.71 17.11 -23.95
CA MET A 540 -3.02 17.94 -22.97
C MET A 540 -1.48 17.85 -23.04
N GLY A 541 -0.93 16.97 -23.88
CA GLY A 541 0.51 16.76 -23.98
C GLY A 541 1.12 16.05 -22.77
N ILE A 542 0.32 15.35 -21.98
CA ILE A 542 0.75 14.60 -20.79
C ILE A 542 1.05 13.15 -21.22
N PRO A 543 2.23 12.60 -20.88
CA PRO A 543 2.59 11.23 -21.24
C PRO A 543 1.69 10.23 -20.52
N VAL A 544 1.28 9.19 -21.24
CA VAL A 544 0.56 8.05 -20.68
C VAL A 544 1.51 6.86 -20.66
N ILE A 545 1.55 6.13 -19.55
CA ILE A 545 2.31 4.90 -19.38
C ILE A 545 1.38 3.74 -19.08
N ALA A 546 1.80 2.54 -19.47
CA ALA A 546 1.14 1.31 -19.07
C ALA A 546 2.01 0.50 -18.10
N ASP A 547 1.46 0.18 -16.94
CA ASP A 547 2.09 -0.55 -15.84
C ASP A 547 1.26 -1.80 -15.47
N SER A 548 1.84 -2.72 -14.70
CA SER A 548 1.13 -3.94 -14.31
C SER A 548 0.32 -3.80 -13.02
N ASP A 549 0.52 -2.72 -12.25
CA ASP A 549 0.09 -2.63 -10.85
C ASP A 549 0.45 -3.93 -10.10
N ALA A 550 1.74 -4.27 -10.14
CA ALA A 550 2.24 -5.61 -9.84
C ALA A 550 2.34 -5.85 -8.34
N HIS A 551 1.81 -6.99 -7.88
CA HIS A 551 1.86 -7.40 -6.47
C HIS A 551 2.67 -8.69 -6.24
N TYR A 552 3.16 -9.28 -7.32
CA TYR A 552 4.01 -10.46 -7.31
C TYR A 552 4.88 -10.54 -8.58
N CYS A 553 5.98 -11.30 -8.53
CA CYS A 553 6.89 -11.40 -9.66
C CYS A 553 6.31 -12.27 -10.78
N ARG A 554 5.71 -13.42 -10.44
CA ARG A 554 5.37 -14.49 -11.40
C ARG A 554 3.90 -14.93 -11.29
N PRO A 555 3.25 -15.37 -12.38
CA PRO A 555 1.84 -15.76 -12.37
C PRO A 555 1.48 -16.81 -11.30
N GLU A 556 2.37 -17.76 -11.01
CA GLU A 556 2.13 -18.84 -10.06
C GLU A 556 2.02 -18.34 -8.61
N GLN A 557 2.59 -17.15 -8.31
CA GLN A 557 2.54 -16.54 -6.98
C GLN A 557 1.19 -15.88 -6.66
N LYS A 558 0.29 -15.80 -7.64
CA LYS A 558 -1.07 -15.28 -7.46
C LYS A 558 -1.81 -15.93 -6.29
N ILE A 559 -1.63 -17.24 -6.10
CA ILE A 559 -2.33 -17.99 -5.06
C ILE A 559 -2.09 -17.41 -3.65
N PHE A 560 -0.89 -16.88 -3.39
CA PHE A 560 -0.57 -16.26 -2.10
C PHE A 560 -1.34 -14.96 -1.89
N ARG A 561 -1.48 -14.15 -2.95
CA ARG A 561 -2.26 -12.91 -2.87
C ARG A 561 -3.76 -13.21 -2.77
N ASP A 562 -4.24 -14.23 -3.47
CA ASP A 562 -5.64 -14.67 -3.36
C ASP A 562 -5.98 -15.05 -1.90
N VAL A 563 -5.03 -15.67 -1.16
CA VAL A 563 -5.19 -15.91 0.29
C VAL A 563 -5.32 -14.60 1.07
N TYR A 564 -4.51 -13.58 0.77
CA TYR A 564 -4.61 -12.26 1.41
C TYR A 564 -5.95 -11.57 1.13
N ILE A 565 -6.40 -11.59 -0.13
CA ILE A 565 -7.70 -11.03 -0.54
C ILE A 565 -8.85 -11.68 0.25
N MET A 566 -8.76 -12.98 0.52
CA MET A 566 -9.79 -13.75 1.24
C MET A 566 -9.67 -13.65 2.77
N SER A 567 -8.54 -13.17 3.28
CA SER A 567 -8.26 -13.04 4.71
C SER A 567 -8.75 -11.70 5.27
N GLN A 568 -9.03 -11.66 6.57
CA GLN A 568 -9.23 -10.38 7.25
C GLN A 568 -7.87 -9.70 7.43
N GLY A 569 -7.77 -8.45 6.98
CA GLY A 569 -6.60 -7.61 7.23
C GLY A 569 -6.51 -7.18 8.70
N VAL A 570 -5.42 -6.49 9.02
CA VAL A 570 -5.22 -5.90 10.36
C VAL A 570 -6.38 -4.96 10.70
N GLY A 571 -6.83 -4.96 11.96
CA GLY A 571 -8.01 -4.21 12.37
C GLY A 571 -9.35 -4.80 11.90
N GLY A 572 -9.35 -6.00 11.31
CA GLY A 572 -10.55 -6.60 10.71
C GLY A 572 -10.95 -5.94 9.39
N ALA A 573 -10.03 -5.20 8.77
CA ALA A 573 -10.26 -4.57 7.47
C ALA A 573 -10.51 -5.63 6.39
N THR A 574 -11.40 -5.30 5.47
CA THR A 574 -11.68 -6.14 4.31
C THR A 574 -10.82 -5.67 3.13
N HIS A 575 -10.16 -6.60 2.45
CA HIS A 575 -9.37 -6.29 1.26
C HIS A 575 -10.23 -5.60 0.18
N PRO A 576 -9.74 -4.58 -0.56
CA PRO A 576 -10.52 -3.86 -1.57
C PRO A 576 -11.12 -4.76 -2.67
N LEU A 577 -10.39 -5.82 -3.05
CA LEU A 577 -10.84 -6.82 -4.04
C LEU A 577 -11.80 -7.89 -3.49
N TYR A 578 -12.08 -7.89 -2.17
CA TYR A 578 -12.97 -8.89 -1.59
C TYR A 578 -14.44 -8.60 -1.94
N ILE A 579 -15.05 -9.53 -2.67
CA ILE A 579 -16.48 -9.47 -3.02
C ILE A 579 -17.31 -10.07 -1.88
N ARG A 580 -18.19 -9.27 -1.27
CA ARG A 580 -19.04 -9.73 -0.14
C ARG A 580 -20.05 -10.80 -0.54
N ASP A 581 -20.65 -10.67 -1.73
CA ASP A 581 -21.57 -11.68 -2.26
C ASP A 581 -20.80 -12.97 -2.54
N GLU A 582 -21.14 -14.03 -1.81
CA GLU A 582 -20.44 -15.31 -1.89
C GLU A 582 -20.58 -16.00 -3.25
N ASN A 583 -21.75 -15.95 -3.87
CA ASN A 583 -22.00 -16.60 -5.15
C ASN A 583 -21.24 -15.91 -6.27
N LEU A 584 -21.22 -14.57 -6.24
CA LEU A 584 -20.45 -13.76 -7.17
C LEU A 584 -18.94 -13.95 -6.96
N ARG A 585 -18.49 -13.96 -5.70
CA ARG A 585 -17.08 -14.17 -5.34
C ARG A 585 -16.55 -15.51 -5.88
N ARG A 586 -17.28 -16.61 -5.70
CA ARG A 586 -16.88 -17.95 -6.19
C ARG A 586 -16.76 -18.03 -7.73
N LYS A 587 -17.46 -17.16 -8.46
CA LYS A 587 -17.45 -17.13 -9.94
C LYS A 587 -16.48 -16.08 -10.50
N THR A 588 -15.97 -15.19 -9.67
CA THR A 588 -15.11 -14.09 -10.10
C THR A 588 -13.66 -14.46 -9.84
N LYS A 589 -12.84 -14.46 -10.89
CA LYS A 589 -11.39 -14.57 -10.74
C LYS A 589 -10.85 -13.21 -10.29
N ASN A 590 -9.99 -13.21 -9.27
CA ASN A 590 -9.23 -12.01 -8.91
C ASN A 590 -8.34 -11.57 -10.10
N PRO A 591 -7.91 -10.29 -10.15
CA PRO A 591 -6.99 -9.79 -11.16
C PRO A 591 -5.68 -10.57 -11.27
N ASP A 592 -5.10 -10.63 -12.46
CA ASP A 592 -3.73 -11.11 -12.67
C ASP A 592 -2.78 -9.88 -12.61
N GLN A 593 -1.98 -9.79 -11.55
CA GLN A 593 -1.13 -8.64 -11.23
C GLN A 593 0.32 -9.07 -10.96
N HIS A 594 0.87 -9.92 -11.83
CA HIS A 594 2.31 -10.19 -11.85
C HIS A 594 3.06 -9.11 -12.63
N ILE A 595 4.38 -9.03 -12.42
CA ILE A 595 5.27 -8.28 -13.29
C ILE A 595 5.25 -8.93 -14.69
N ARG A 596 4.48 -8.35 -15.59
CA ARG A 596 4.36 -8.85 -16.97
C ARG A 596 5.68 -8.71 -17.73
N MET A 597 5.91 -9.54 -18.74
CA MET A 597 6.97 -9.30 -19.73
C MET A 597 6.58 -8.23 -20.74
N THR A 598 7.52 -7.69 -21.52
CA THR A 598 7.27 -6.63 -22.51
C THR A 598 6.27 -7.09 -23.57
N ASN A 599 6.48 -8.24 -24.20
CA ASN A 599 5.58 -8.75 -25.23
C ASN A 599 4.21 -9.16 -24.67
N GLU A 600 4.18 -9.73 -23.47
CA GLU A 600 2.95 -10.06 -22.77
C GLU A 600 2.11 -8.81 -22.52
N MET A 601 2.75 -7.75 -22.03
CA MET A 601 2.09 -6.46 -21.82
C MET A 601 1.60 -5.84 -23.12
N CYS A 602 2.37 -5.90 -24.21
CA CYS A 602 1.91 -5.44 -25.52
C CYS A 602 0.61 -6.13 -25.93
N SER A 603 0.52 -7.45 -25.73
CA SER A 603 -0.68 -8.22 -26.06
C SER A 603 -1.91 -7.85 -25.22
N GLU A 604 -1.73 -7.43 -23.96
CA GLU A 604 -2.83 -6.93 -23.12
C GLU A 604 -3.47 -5.63 -23.66
N PHE A 605 -2.75 -4.90 -24.53
CA PHE A 605 -3.18 -3.64 -25.12
C PHE A 605 -3.49 -3.74 -26.63
N ASP A 606 -3.46 -4.93 -27.24
CA ASP A 606 -3.75 -5.14 -28.67
C ASP A 606 -5.15 -4.63 -29.08
N TRP A 607 -6.09 -4.56 -28.14
CA TRP A 607 -7.45 -4.03 -28.36
C TRP A 607 -7.48 -2.52 -28.71
N LEU A 608 -6.38 -1.79 -28.49
CA LEU A 608 -6.24 -0.41 -28.96
C LEU A 608 -6.16 -0.33 -30.49
N GLU A 609 -5.76 -1.42 -31.15
CA GLU A 609 -5.61 -1.51 -32.61
C GLU A 609 -4.63 -0.47 -33.21
N ASP A 610 -3.73 0.06 -32.37
CA ASP A 610 -2.71 1.06 -32.72
C ASP A 610 -1.36 0.64 -32.13
N LYS A 611 -0.54 -0.04 -32.94
CA LYS A 611 0.74 -0.60 -32.49
C LYS A 611 1.75 0.47 -32.08
N ASP A 612 1.74 1.63 -32.75
CA ASP A 612 2.66 2.71 -32.44
C ASP A 612 2.29 3.35 -31.10
N LEU A 613 1.00 3.55 -30.85
CA LEU A 613 0.51 3.99 -29.54
C LEU A 613 0.87 2.96 -28.46
N VAL A 614 0.66 1.65 -28.69
CA VAL A 614 1.05 0.61 -27.72
C VAL A 614 2.54 0.67 -27.41
N GLN A 615 3.42 0.78 -28.42
CA GLN A 615 4.86 0.95 -28.18
C GLN A 615 5.17 2.23 -27.39
N GLN A 616 4.47 3.31 -27.69
CA GLN A 616 4.63 4.58 -26.98
C GLN A 616 4.26 4.46 -25.50
N LEU A 617 3.12 3.86 -25.19
CA LEU A 617 2.59 3.70 -23.83
C LEU A 617 3.44 2.73 -22.99
N LEU A 618 3.89 1.63 -23.58
CA LEU A 618 4.54 0.54 -22.84
C LEU A 618 6.07 0.65 -22.80
N ILE A 619 6.68 1.32 -23.78
CA ILE A 619 8.13 1.38 -23.93
C ILE A 619 8.61 2.82 -23.93
N ASP A 620 8.20 3.66 -24.88
CA ASP A 620 8.84 4.97 -25.07
C ASP A 620 8.59 5.94 -23.90
N ASN A 621 7.34 6.12 -23.49
CA ASN A 621 6.98 7.02 -22.39
C ASN A 621 7.56 6.54 -21.05
N PRO A 622 7.40 5.25 -20.64
CA PRO A 622 8.01 4.75 -19.41
C PRO A 622 9.53 4.91 -19.39
N ASN A 623 10.21 4.62 -20.50
CA ASN A 623 11.66 4.77 -20.57
C ASN A 623 12.06 6.25 -20.46
N LYS A 624 11.41 7.15 -21.22
CA LYS A 624 11.70 8.58 -21.21
C LYS A 624 11.48 9.21 -19.83
N LEU A 625 10.38 8.86 -19.14
CA LEU A 625 10.12 9.32 -17.78
C LEU A 625 11.20 8.79 -16.82
N PHE A 626 11.65 7.56 -17.00
CA PHE A 626 12.60 6.93 -16.08
C PHE A 626 13.99 7.55 -16.22
N ASP A 627 14.34 8.00 -17.42
CA ASP A 627 15.56 8.78 -17.68
C ASP A 627 15.55 10.14 -16.98
N SER A 628 14.38 10.68 -16.64
CA SER A 628 14.26 11.94 -15.90
C SER A 628 14.52 11.81 -14.39
N ILE A 629 14.59 10.57 -13.86
CA ILE A 629 14.92 10.28 -12.46
C ILE A 629 16.44 10.26 -12.28
N ASP A 630 16.94 11.04 -11.32
CA ASP A 630 18.36 11.14 -10.98
C ASP A 630 18.94 9.76 -10.60
N GLU A 631 20.12 9.46 -11.13
CA GLU A 631 20.86 8.21 -10.94
C GLU A 631 21.53 8.09 -9.57
N ASN A 632 21.70 9.21 -8.86
CA ASN A 632 22.43 9.29 -7.59
C ASN A 632 21.54 9.28 -6.35
N ILE A 633 20.25 8.99 -6.49
CA ILE A 633 19.32 8.94 -5.36
C ILE A 633 19.72 7.83 -4.37
N ARG A 634 19.81 8.20 -3.10
CA ARG A 634 20.06 7.29 -1.98
C ARG A 634 18.94 7.43 -0.95
N PRO A 635 18.23 6.33 -0.60
CA PRO A 635 17.27 6.36 0.49
C PRO A 635 17.95 6.52 1.85
N VAL A 636 19.19 6.03 1.98
CA VAL A 636 20.00 6.17 3.19
C VAL A 636 21.31 6.89 2.86
N PRO A 637 21.62 8.01 3.52
CA PRO A 637 22.90 8.69 3.37
C PRO A 637 24.09 7.77 3.68
N SER A 638 25.21 7.97 2.99
CA SER A 638 26.47 7.30 3.34
C SER A 638 27.18 8.01 4.49
N GLY A 639 27.88 7.24 5.33
CA GLY A 639 28.75 7.75 6.38
C GLY A 639 28.10 7.73 7.77
N THR A 640 28.83 8.28 8.73
CA THR A 640 28.39 8.47 10.12
C THR A 640 28.16 9.96 10.39
N PHE A 641 27.11 10.26 11.15
CA PHE A 641 26.73 11.64 11.49
C PHE A 641 26.72 11.77 13.02
N PRO A 642 27.89 11.84 13.66
CA PRO A 642 27.97 11.90 15.12
C PRO A 642 27.27 13.18 15.63
N PRO A 643 26.52 13.09 16.75
CA PRO A 643 25.87 14.24 17.35
C PRO A 643 26.90 15.17 17.98
N HIS A 644 26.48 16.42 18.24
CA HIS A 644 27.31 17.43 18.89
C HIS A 644 26.61 17.97 20.13
N ILE A 645 27.31 17.99 21.27
CA ILE A 645 26.92 18.71 22.49
C ILE A 645 28.13 19.50 22.95
N GLU A 646 27.92 20.77 23.31
CA GLU A 646 29.00 21.65 23.74
C GLU A 646 29.77 21.05 24.94
N ALA A 647 31.10 20.96 24.77
CA ALA A 647 32.06 20.45 25.75
C ALA A 647 31.78 19.02 26.27
N SER A 648 31.09 18.15 25.50
CA SER A 648 30.87 16.76 25.90
C SER A 648 32.18 15.99 26.10
N GLY A 649 33.16 16.17 25.21
CA GLY A 649 34.49 15.57 25.33
C GLY A 649 35.20 15.98 26.63
N ASP A 650 35.21 17.26 26.97
CA ASP A 650 35.83 17.76 28.20
C ASP A 650 35.09 17.27 29.44
N LYS A 651 33.75 17.27 29.41
CA LYS A 651 32.94 16.74 30.52
C LYS A 651 33.23 15.26 30.75
N LEU A 652 33.25 14.45 29.69
CA LEU A 652 33.57 13.02 29.77
C LEU A 652 34.98 12.80 30.32
N ARG A 653 35.97 13.50 29.76
CA ARG A 653 37.37 13.46 30.20
C ARG A 653 37.47 13.78 31.69
N ASN A 654 36.85 14.87 32.15
CA ASN A 654 36.85 15.27 33.55
C ASN A 654 36.20 14.22 34.48
N ILE A 655 35.08 13.62 34.06
CA ILE A 655 34.43 12.54 34.83
C ILE A 655 35.39 11.35 34.95
N CYS A 656 35.93 10.87 33.84
CA CYS A 656 36.77 9.68 33.83
C CYS A 656 38.06 9.88 34.63
N HIS A 657 38.76 11.01 34.48
CA HIS A 657 39.96 11.29 35.27
C HIS A 657 39.66 11.43 36.75
N LYS A 658 38.53 12.05 37.10
CA LYS A 658 38.11 12.15 38.50
C LYS A 658 37.91 10.76 39.11
N THR A 659 37.16 9.88 38.43
CA THR A 659 36.93 8.50 38.92
C THR A 659 38.22 7.69 38.96
N ALA A 660 39.07 7.78 37.93
CA ALA A 660 40.35 7.07 37.90
C ALA A 660 41.27 7.50 39.05
N LYS A 661 41.31 8.81 39.34
CA LYS A 661 42.04 9.36 40.48
C LYS A 661 41.49 8.83 41.81
N GLU A 662 40.17 8.83 41.98
CA GLU A 662 39.51 8.30 43.17
C GLU A 662 39.80 6.80 43.39
N MET A 663 39.92 6.01 42.32
CA MET A 663 40.13 4.57 42.38
C MET A 663 41.61 4.13 42.47
N TYR A 664 42.53 4.81 41.78
CA TYR A 664 43.88 4.30 41.53
C TYR A 664 45.04 5.22 41.97
N GLU A 665 44.77 6.42 42.49
CA GLU A 665 45.84 7.32 42.95
C GLU A 665 46.49 6.80 44.24
N PHE A 666 47.75 6.35 44.15
CA PHE A 666 48.58 5.95 45.30
C PHE A 666 49.83 6.83 45.37
N GLU A 667 50.09 7.43 46.53
CA GLU A 667 51.24 8.35 46.74
C GLU A 667 51.34 9.48 45.70
N GLY A 668 50.19 9.98 45.22
CA GLY A 668 50.11 11.06 44.23
C GLY A 668 50.41 10.64 42.79
N LYS A 669 50.40 9.32 42.50
CA LYS A 669 50.61 8.77 41.16
C LYS A 669 49.49 7.80 40.79
N ILE A 670 49.08 7.85 39.52
CA ILE A 670 48.20 6.85 38.89
C ILE A 670 49.12 5.91 38.08
N PRO A 671 48.95 4.59 38.14
CA PRO A 671 49.75 3.63 37.39
C PRO A 671 49.65 3.85 35.88
N GLU A 672 50.75 3.56 35.17
CA GLU A 672 50.85 3.78 33.72
C GLU A 672 49.80 2.96 32.97
N GLU A 673 49.54 1.72 33.38
CA GLU A 673 48.54 0.84 32.78
C GLU A 673 47.12 1.44 32.79
N VAL A 674 46.79 2.23 33.82
CA VAL A 674 45.49 2.91 33.95
C VAL A 674 45.49 4.20 33.12
N SER A 675 46.54 5.02 33.26
CA SER A 675 46.63 6.33 32.60
C SER A 675 46.73 6.18 31.09
N GLU A 676 47.60 5.30 30.59
CA GLU A 676 47.78 5.05 29.16
C GLU A 676 46.52 4.50 28.52
N ARG A 677 45.88 3.50 29.16
CA ARG A 677 44.64 2.91 28.66
C ARG A 677 43.51 3.95 28.60
N LEU A 678 43.36 4.75 29.65
CA LEU A 678 42.30 5.76 29.72
C LEU A 678 42.50 6.87 28.67
N GLU A 679 43.71 7.41 28.55
CA GLU A 679 44.03 8.44 27.56
C GLU A 679 43.88 7.93 26.13
N PHE A 680 44.38 6.73 25.85
CA PHE A 680 44.23 6.10 24.54
C PHE A 680 42.74 5.97 24.15
N GLU A 681 41.91 5.44 25.05
CA GLU A 681 40.48 5.29 24.76
C GLU A 681 39.75 6.63 24.64
N LEU A 682 39.96 7.57 25.58
CA LEU A 682 39.32 8.89 25.54
C LEU A 682 39.64 9.63 24.25
N ASN A 683 40.91 9.63 23.83
CA ASN A 683 41.33 10.28 22.58
C ASN A 683 40.63 9.65 21.37
N ASN A 684 40.56 8.32 21.29
CA ASN A 684 39.85 7.64 20.21
C ASN A 684 38.35 7.89 20.23
N ILE A 685 37.70 7.86 21.40
CA ILE A 685 36.26 8.10 21.56
C ILE A 685 35.90 9.52 21.11
N ILE A 686 36.66 10.53 21.56
CA ILE A 686 36.42 11.94 21.23
C ILE A 686 36.71 12.20 19.75
N THR A 687 37.83 11.71 19.23
CA THR A 687 38.23 11.93 17.82
C THR A 687 37.20 11.32 16.84
N ASN A 688 36.60 10.19 17.21
CA ASN A 688 35.57 9.54 16.39
C ASN A 688 34.13 10.03 16.68
N GLY A 689 33.95 11.05 17.54
CA GLY A 689 32.64 11.67 17.82
C GLY A 689 31.69 10.82 18.68
N PHE A 690 32.22 9.92 19.50
CA PHE A 690 31.44 9.08 20.42
C PHE A 690 31.33 9.66 21.83
N ASP A 691 31.99 10.78 22.11
CA ASP A 691 31.99 11.45 23.41
C ASP A 691 30.59 11.85 23.88
N VAL A 692 29.73 12.34 22.99
CA VAL A 692 28.32 12.65 23.29
C VAL A 692 27.57 11.40 23.74
N HIS A 693 27.78 10.26 23.08
CA HIS A 693 27.10 9.01 23.40
C HIS A 693 27.50 8.50 24.79
N TYR A 694 28.81 8.53 25.10
CA TYR A 694 29.33 8.16 26.42
C TYR A 694 28.82 9.11 27.51
N TYR A 695 28.83 10.42 27.24
CA TYR A 695 28.36 11.41 28.20
C TYR A 695 26.86 11.27 28.51
N ILE A 696 26.00 11.07 27.49
CA ILE A 696 24.57 10.82 27.70
C ILE A 696 24.34 9.50 28.43
N ALA A 697 25.05 8.43 28.06
CA ALA A 697 24.95 7.13 28.74
C ALA A 697 25.30 7.25 30.23
N HIS A 698 26.38 7.97 30.58
CA HIS A 698 26.71 8.29 31.97
C HIS A 698 25.56 8.98 32.69
N LEU A 699 24.96 10.00 32.08
CA LEU A 699 23.85 10.75 32.69
C LEU A 699 22.60 9.88 32.90
N LEU A 700 22.29 8.98 31.95
CA LEU A 700 21.17 8.04 32.06
C LEU A 700 21.37 7.07 33.23
N VAL A 701 22.55 6.43 33.32
CA VAL A 701 22.86 5.51 34.41
C VAL A 701 22.84 6.23 35.76
N LYS A 702 23.48 7.40 35.84
CA LYS A 702 23.49 8.23 37.05
C LYS A 702 22.09 8.63 37.50
N LYS A 703 21.21 9.02 36.57
CA LYS A 703 19.82 9.36 36.88
C LYS A 703 19.07 8.14 37.40
N SER A 704 19.15 7.01 36.70
CA SER A 704 18.49 5.76 37.09
C SER A 704 18.88 5.32 38.51
N ASN A 705 20.18 5.31 38.81
CA ASN A 705 20.69 4.94 40.12
C ASN A 705 20.21 5.90 41.22
N LYS A 706 20.17 7.21 40.93
CA LYS A 706 19.63 8.22 41.86
C LYS A 706 18.14 8.01 42.13
N ASP A 707 17.39 7.56 41.11
CA ASP A 707 15.96 7.26 41.22
C ASP A 707 15.68 5.89 41.87
N GLY A 708 16.73 5.15 42.28
CA GLY A 708 16.61 3.86 42.96
C GLY A 708 16.56 2.63 42.04
N TYR A 709 16.81 2.81 40.73
CA TYR A 709 16.81 1.73 39.74
C TYR A 709 18.23 1.42 39.27
N VAL A 710 18.74 0.26 39.69
CA VAL A 710 20.07 -0.23 39.31
C VAL A 710 20.09 -0.61 37.82
N VAL A 711 21.16 -0.25 37.13
CA VAL A 711 21.35 -0.55 35.70
C VAL A 711 22.36 -1.68 35.52
N GLY A 712 21.94 -2.78 34.91
CA GLY A 712 22.83 -3.90 34.55
C GLY A 712 23.66 -3.63 33.30
N SER A 713 24.94 -4.01 33.33
CA SER A 713 25.88 -3.85 32.20
C SER A 713 25.61 -4.87 31.08
N ARG A 714 25.76 -4.48 29.80
CA ARG A 714 25.57 -5.39 28.65
C ARG A 714 26.36 -4.97 27.40
N GLY A 715 26.77 -5.96 26.61
CA GLY A 715 27.34 -5.75 25.28
C GLY A 715 28.81 -5.36 25.28
N SER A 716 29.31 -4.90 24.15
CA SER A 716 30.73 -4.60 23.96
C SER A 716 31.25 -3.42 24.78
N VAL A 717 30.37 -2.55 25.31
CA VAL A 717 30.80 -1.38 26.10
C VAL A 717 31.60 -1.77 27.35
N GLY A 718 31.40 -2.98 27.88
CA GLY A 718 32.20 -3.53 28.99
C GLY A 718 33.69 -3.74 28.67
N SER A 719 34.08 -3.67 27.40
CA SER A 719 35.48 -3.71 26.97
C SER A 719 36.20 -2.35 27.03
N SER A 720 35.47 -1.26 27.26
CA SER A 720 36.03 0.09 27.37
C SER A 720 36.27 0.47 28.82
N PHE A 721 37.52 0.79 29.15
CA PHE A 721 37.90 1.31 30.46
C PHE A 721 37.33 2.72 30.72
N THR A 722 37.19 3.53 29.66
CA THR A 722 36.48 4.83 29.71
C THR A 722 35.04 4.65 30.17
N ALA A 723 34.36 3.59 29.73
CA ALA A 723 33.00 3.28 30.17
C ALA A 723 32.96 2.91 31.68
N THR A 724 33.94 2.17 32.17
CA THR A 724 34.08 1.87 33.61
C THR A 724 34.28 3.16 34.41
N MET A 725 35.22 4.02 33.99
CA MET A 725 35.54 5.27 34.70
C MET A 725 34.44 6.33 34.60
N SER A 726 33.60 6.26 33.57
CA SER A 726 32.38 7.07 33.48
C SER A 726 31.18 6.41 34.16
N GLY A 727 31.31 5.24 34.80
CA GLY A 727 30.20 4.59 35.49
C GLY A 727 29.06 4.15 34.57
N ILE A 728 29.35 3.89 33.29
CA ILE A 728 28.40 3.32 32.32
C ILE A 728 28.29 1.81 32.49
N THR A 729 29.39 1.16 32.89
CA THR A 729 29.50 -0.29 33.06
C THR A 729 30.21 -0.62 34.36
N GLU A 730 29.83 -1.74 34.96
CA GLU A 730 30.48 -2.33 36.14
C GLU A 730 31.65 -3.25 35.76
N VAL A 731 31.76 -3.63 34.49
CA VAL A 731 32.87 -4.43 33.97
C VAL A 731 34.12 -3.55 33.86
N ASN A 732 35.22 -3.99 34.48
CA ASN A 732 36.53 -3.37 34.34
C ASN A 732 37.41 -4.22 33.40
N PRO A 733 37.82 -3.70 32.23
CA PRO A 733 38.55 -4.47 31.21
C PRO A 733 40.08 -4.45 31.36
N LEU A 734 40.61 -3.95 32.48
CA LEU A 734 42.04 -4.06 32.77
C LEU A 734 42.43 -5.51 33.11
N LYS A 735 43.74 -5.79 33.09
CA LYS A 735 44.31 -7.06 33.56
C LYS A 735 43.84 -7.38 34.98
N PRO A 736 43.77 -8.65 35.42
CA PRO A 736 43.47 -9.00 36.80
C PRO A 736 44.37 -8.23 37.78
N HIS A 737 43.78 -7.58 38.79
CA HIS A 737 44.51 -6.73 39.73
C HIS A 737 43.79 -6.56 41.06
N TYR A 738 44.55 -6.33 42.13
CA TYR A 738 44.01 -5.84 43.40
C TYR A 738 43.99 -4.32 43.42
N VAL A 739 43.00 -3.76 44.13
CA VAL A 739 42.96 -2.34 44.51
C VAL A 739 42.50 -2.23 45.95
N CYS A 740 43.32 -1.64 46.82
CA CYS A 740 42.95 -1.38 48.19
C CYS A 740 41.96 -0.22 48.27
N LYS A 741 40.72 -0.47 48.71
CA LYS A 741 39.70 0.57 48.87
C LYS A 741 40.02 1.65 49.93
N LYS A 742 41.07 1.46 50.75
CA LYS A 742 41.46 2.40 51.81
C LYS A 742 42.63 3.29 51.44
N CYS A 743 43.70 2.71 50.90
CA CYS A 743 44.90 3.45 50.54
C CYS A 743 45.15 3.53 49.03
N GLN A 744 44.32 2.90 48.19
CA GLN A 744 44.44 2.87 46.73
C GLN A 744 45.72 2.20 46.17
N TYR A 745 46.51 1.55 47.03
CA TYR A 745 47.56 0.62 46.58
C TYR A 745 46.96 -0.44 45.63
N HIS A 746 47.67 -0.75 44.57
CA HIS A 746 47.22 -1.65 43.51
C HIS A 746 48.36 -2.56 43.05
N GLU A 747 48.01 -3.76 42.58
CA GLU A 747 48.97 -4.75 42.08
C GLU A 747 48.34 -5.49 40.89
N PHE A 748 48.97 -5.37 39.71
CA PHE A 748 48.50 -6.01 38.46
C PHE A 748 49.20 -7.36 38.25
N TYR A 749 48.45 -8.34 37.74
CA TYR A 749 48.96 -9.67 37.42
C TYR A 749 48.92 -9.93 35.91
N GLU A 750 49.87 -10.74 35.45
CA GLU A 750 49.86 -11.28 34.09
C GLU A 750 48.90 -12.48 33.98
N ASP A 751 48.46 -12.78 32.75
CA ASP A 751 47.38 -13.73 32.42
C ASP A 751 47.58 -15.18 32.94
N GLU A 752 48.77 -15.53 33.45
CA GLU A 752 49.11 -16.87 33.93
C GLU A 752 48.57 -17.19 35.34
N VAL A 753 48.16 -16.19 36.13
CA VAL A 753 47.74 -16.37 37.54
C VAL A 753 46.21 -16.50 37.69
N GLY A 754 45.44 -16.03 36.70
CA GLY A 754 43.97 -16.10 36.65
C GLY A 754 43.41 -15.39 35.42
N LYS A 755 42.22 -15.78 34.93
CA LYS A 755 41.61 -15.17 33.73
C LYS A 755 40.79 -13.92 34.06
N SER A 756 40.42 -13.73 35.32
CA SER A 756 39.66 -12.60 35.85
C SER A 756 40.21 -12.19 37.21
N GLY A 757 40.11 -10.90 37.55
CA GLY A 757 40.41 -10.42 38.91
C GLY A 757 39.52 -11.08 39.98
N PHE A 758 38.34 -11.59 39.60
CA PHE A 758 37.46 -12.34 40.50
C PHE A 758 37.93 -13.78 40.77
N ASP A 759 38.95 -14.26 40.07
CA ASP A 759 39.57 -15.57 40.33
C ASP A 759 40.73 -15.48 41.33
N LEU A 760 41.17 -14.26 41.68
CA LEU A 760 42.28 -14.03 42.61
C LEU A 760 41.83 -14.30 44.06
N PRO A 761 42.70 -14.86 44.93
CA PRO A 761 42.36 -15.14 46.33
C PRO A 761 42.11 -13.85 47.15
N ASP A 762 41.27 -13.91 48.17
CA ASP A 762 41.02 -12.75 49.06
C ASP A 762 42.21 -12.40 49.98
#